data_AF-A0A968K6C6-F1
#
_entry.id   AF-A0A968K6C6-F1
#
_cell.length_a   1.000
_cell.length_b   1.000
_cell.length_c   1.000
_cell.angle_alpha   90.00
_cell.angle_beta   90.00
_cell.angle_gamma   90.00
#
_symmetry.space_group_name_H-M   'P 1'
#
loop_
_entity.id
_entity.type
_entity.pdbx_description
1 polymer ?
#
loop_
_entity_poly.entity_id
_entity_poly.type
_entity_poly.pdbx_seq_one_letter_code
_entity_poly.pdbx_strand_id
1 'polypeptide(L)'
;MRLIEIFLVSAVLVSLLTNLTGWKKSRLLARLIVYISIVLLFIHWILEGLRWQLWPVYIVACAIFLVHLISGLRYKNQFRSRYKKKTIWKAILIIIGLLLSVASIILAYVLPVFDLPEPTGPYPIGTTELHFIDYNRHQDYTSINSGSRQIPVKVWYPASERNNECAPYLDPAETEALAVFNNLPPFLLSHFALVETHSGTDLAVADGAFPVVIYLPSGFVAQATALCEELASNGFIVIAVNHVHWNAYTTDSSGTVVVNDRSNKYYRQMWQEELSDRTGQLKDRITLAENSLTKLQLYNKLNESMPTEVQDIHEWSHDVSFIINQLQKEQGLIDLAKAIDFSRIAVIGFSKGGAAAGQVCIDDHRICAGINLDGFMFGDIVDSVIPCPFMFIHSEPFVAEAYINDAYYSKSPEKSILMKVSGAKHANFSDMSLWGELITAQENFGSINGHRVIEIMNTYVLAFLNSTLNGTVESLLTCPSGEYWEVEILKKVGSSDIKITPLSGEYLGQKPPGCEPKLLAQGIIPYDGIQHCFPTFTPDGKEVYWMSGKFIDDRFKGTIWYMKEKYGIWSSPKIAAFSGEYNDHAPFFTSDGNRLYFSSDRPGGFGKAKNIWYVDRTESGWSNPINLGSPPNTDLGATQASFTSDGTVYFIGQYEGTQWKTAIYRSKLINGKYQQPEVLDSPIRTAFADVYPFIAPDESYLIFGSTRPGGNSIETDLYFSCRNPDDTWETPIHLNEEINNGMSVSFPFISHDGKFLFFNRFDSTGTDKFYWVDARVIETMKSYTASLKIQKSGVDKNMTSRLNYLLDSCRSNLDIVGLSAAIVWSDGREWTGVSGNSTDEQPIRDDMLFGIGSATKTYIAALMLKYVENELLNLDDQVTKWLSDLPVELADITIRQLLNHTSGLFNYMEHSDYNTALFAFPDTIWTARSLLNSFMQAPYAKPGNVWHYSAANYLILGMIIEKLSGNVVHDAIRNELLQPLDLSDTYLYPQELYSTDRMAHLWMVLDTGGAPVDINLLVGKPPLRGMFSSVWTAGAINATALDAATWLTDLFAGRIITKASLDEMRHPTPLSGDINYGLGLITEDIEETKAVGHSGGIGYSSLVLHFVTDSLSVAVLGNCQFNPKPVVSALYREVKGVKFP
;
A
#
# COMPACT_ATOMS: atom_id res chain seq x y z
N MET A 1 -24.11 -11.63 -55.56
CA MET A 1 -23.77 -12.29 -56.85
C MET A 1 -23.20 -11.25 -57.78
N ARG A 2 -22.11 -11.56 -58.48
CA ARG A 2 -21.48 -10.67 -59.45
C ARG A 2 -22.28 -10.61 -60.76
N LEU A 3 -22.06 -9.58 -61.57
CA LEU A 3 -22.85 -9.32 -62.77
C LEU A 3 -22.80 -10.50 -63.76
N ILE A 4 -21.61 -11.07 -64.00
CA ILE A 4 -21.45 -12.18 -64.94
C ILE A 4 -22.19 -13.44 -64.44
N GLU A 5 -22.16 -13.68 -63.12
CA GLU A 5 -22.90 -14.78 -62.49
C GLU A 5 -24.41 -14.63 -62.67
N ILE A 6 -24.95 -13.41 -62.51
CA ILE A 6 -26.38 -13.12 -62.70
C ILE A 6 -26.79 -13.42 -64.14
N PHE A 7 -25.98 -12.98 -65.13
CA PHE A 7 -26.24 -13.26 -66.54
C PHE A 7 -26.15 -14.76 -66.85
N LEU A 8 -25.17 -15.46 -66.29
CA LEU A 8 -25.01 -16.90 -66.46
C LEU A 8 -26.20 -17.68 -65.91
N VAL A 9 -26.57 -17.44 -64.65
CA VAL A 9 -27.72 -18.11 -64.00
C VAL A 9 -29.02 -17.79 -64.76
N SER A 10 -29.22 -16.53 -65.17
CA SER A 10 -30.38 -16.13 -65.97
C SER A 10 -30.44 -16.88 -67.31
N ALA A 11 -29.31 -17.02 -68.01
CA ALA A 11 -29.23 -17.76 -69.27
C ALA A 11 -29.54 -19.26 -69.08
N VAL A 12 -29.10 -19.87 -67.98
CA VAL A 12 -29.41 -21.27 -67.65
C VAL A 12 -30.89 -21.44 -67.29
N LEU A 13 -31.46 -20.57 -66.48
CA LEU A 13 -32.89 -20.59 -66.12
C LEU A 13 -33.77 -20.44 -67.36
N VAL A 14 -33.47 -19.50 -68.25
CA VAL A 14 -34.20 -19.34 -69.52
C VAL A 14 -34.02 -20.57 -70.42
N SER A 15 -32.83 -21.18 -70.45
CA SER A 15 -32.59 -22.44 -71.18
C SER A 15 -33.44 -23.60 -70.65
N LEU A 16 -33.65 -23.69 -69.34
CA LEU A 16 -34.52 -24.69 -68.71
C LEU A 16 -36.00 -24.44 -69.04
N LEU A 17 -36.46 -23.19 -68.92
CA LEU A 17 -37.85 -22.78 -69.17
C LEU A 17 -38.27 -22.94 -70.64
N THR A 18 -37.39 -22.62 -71.58
CA THR A 18 -37.65 -22.83 -73.01
C THR A 18 -37.74 -24.32 -73.37
N ASN A 19 -37.04 -25.18 -72.63
CA ASN A 19 -37.12 -26.63 -72.77
C ASN A 19 -38.38 -27.26 -72.13
N LEU A 20 -38.97 -26.61 -71.11
CA LEU A 20 -40.24 -26.98 -70.46
C LEU A 20 -41.46 -26.69 -71.34
N THR A 21 -41.56 -25.45 -71.82
CA THR A 21 -42.76 -24.92 -72.52
C THR A 21 -42.89 -25.39 -73.96
N GLY A 22 -41.86 -26.04 -74.50
CA GLY A 22 -41.87 -26.56 -75.87
C GLY A 22 -42.07 -25.44 -76.91
N TRP A 23 -41.47 -24.27 -76.68
CA TRP A 23 -41.63 -23.07 -77.48
C TRP A 23 -41.22 -23.30 -78.95
N LYS A 24 -42.17 -23.74 -79.79
CA LYS A 24 -41.92 -24.24 -81.15
C LYS A 24 -41.51 -23.14 -82.15
N LYS A 25 -41.86 -21.87 -81.88
CA LYS A 25 -41.64 -20.75 -82.82
C LYS A 25 -40.23 -20.15 -82.79
N SER A 26 -39.35 -20.53 -81.86
CA SER A 26 -37.99 -19.97 -81.76
C SER A 26 -36.94 -21.01 -81.35
N ARG A 27 -36.85 -22.11 -82.10
CA ARG A 27 -35.81 -23.13 -81.83
C ARG A 27 -34.41 -22.54 -81.91
N LEU A 28 -34.16 -21.59 -82.82
CA LEU A 28 -32.86 -20.92 -82.99
C LEU A 28 -32.46 -20.15 -81.74
N LEU A 29 -33.36 -19.33 -81.17
CA LEU A 29 -33.07 -18.55 -79.96
C LEU A 29 -32.83 -19.45 -78.76
N ALA A 30 -33.60 -20.54 -78.60
CA ALA A 30 -33.38 -21.51 -77.53
C ALA A 30 -32.01 -22.20 -77.66
N ARG A 31 -31.51 -22.44 -78.88
CA ARG A 31 -30.12 -22.93 -79.07
C ARG A 31 -29.13 -21.85 -78.66
N LEU A 32 -29.32 -20.63 -79.15
CA LEU A 32 -28.42 -19.50 -78.94
C LEU A 32 -28.23 -19.23 -77.43
N ILE A 33 -29.30 -19.28 -76.63
CA ILE A 33 -29.24 -19.06 -75.18
C ILE A 33 -28.39 -20.14 -74.48
N VAL A 34 -28.45 -21.40 -74.93
CA VAL A 34 -27.58 -22.48 -74.40
C VAL A 34 -26.11 -22.20 -74.73
N TYR A 35 -25.78 -21.78 -75.95
CA TYR A 35 -24.40 -21.38 -76.29
C TYR A 35 -23.96 -20.14 -75.50
N ILE A 36 -24.83 -19.15 -75.34
CA ILE A 36 -24.58 -17.96 -74.51
C ILE A 36 -24.27 -18.38 -73.07
N SER A 37 -25.00 -19.34 -72.48
CA SER A 37 -24.67 -19.80 -71.12
C SER A 37 -23.27 -20.44 -71.00
N ILE A 38 -22.79 -21.14 -72.03
CA ILE A 38 -21.43 -21.72 -72.01
C ILE A 38 -20.37 -20.63 -72.24
N VAL A 39 -20.64 -19.67 -73.11
CA VAL A 39 -19.75 -18.51 -73.31
C VAL A 39 -19.66 -17.69 -72.02
N LEU A 40 -20.78 -17.41 -71.35
CA LEU A 40 -20.81 -16.71 -70.07
C LEU A 40 -20.09 -17.50 -68.97
N LEU A 41 -20.21 -18.83 -68.95
CA LEU A 41 -19.44 -19.68 -68.03
C LEU A 41 -17.93 -19.58 -68.29
N PHE A 42 -17.50 -19.57 -69.56
CA PHE A 42 -16.09 -19.44 -69.91
C PHE A 42 -15.54 -18.04 -69.60
N ILE A 43 -16.33 -16.99 -69.86
CA ILE A 43 -16.01 -15.61 -69.49
C ILE A 43 -15.89 -15.49 -67.96
N HIS A 44 -16.85 -16.06 -67.23
CA HIS A 44 -16.84 -16.09 -65.77
C HIS A 44 -15.58 -16.77 -65.23
N TRP A 45 -15.22 -17.93 -65.79
CA TRP A 45 -14.01 -18.65 -65.41
C TRP A 45 -12.74 -17.79 -65.58
N ILE A 46 -12.60 -17.10 -66.72
CA ILE A 46 -11.40 -16.31 -67.02
C ILE A 46 -11.33 -15.03 -66.19
N LEU A 47 -12.46 -14.33 -66.02
CA LEU A 47 -12.46 -12.97 -65.45
C LEU A 47 -12.71 -12.94 -63.94
N GLU A 48 -13.58 -13.81 -63.42
CA GLU A 48 -14.00 -13.76 -62.01
C GLU A 48 -13.58 -15.00 -61.21
N GLY A 49 -13.06 -16.04 -61.89
CA GLY A 49 -12.69 -17.30 -61.28
C GLY A 49 -13.88 -18.22 -60.99
N LEU A 50 -13.67 -19.54 -61.08
CA LEU A 50 -14.70 -20.52 -60.73
C LEU A 50 -14.80 -20.69 -59.22
N ARG A 51 -16.03 -20.68 -58.69
CA ARG A 51 -16.30 -20.97 -57.27
C ARG A 51 -17.37 -22.04 -57.09
N TRP A 52 -17.26 -22.78 -55.99
CA TRP A 52 -18.05 -24.00 -55.76
C TRP A 52 -19.54 -23.75 -55.55
N GLN A 53 -19.92 -22.57 -55.05
CA GLN A 53 -21.32 -22.14 -54.88
C GLN A 53 -22.11 -22.23 -56.19
N LEU A 54 -21.43 -22.06 -57.32
CA LEU A 54 -22.01 -22.10 -58.66
C LEU A 54 -21.82 -23.45 -59.39
N TRP A 55 -21.17 -24.44 -58.79
CA TRP A 55 -21.04 -25.78 -59.39
C TRP A 55 -22.39 -26.40 -59.81
N PRO A 56 -23.48 -26.32 -58.99
CA PRO A 56 -24.78 -26.81 -59.43
C PRO A 56 -25.23 -26.19 -60.75
N VAL A 57 -25.12 -24.87 -60.91
CA VAL A 57 -25.51 -24.19 -62.17
C VAL A 57 -24.53 -24.47 -63.32
N TYR A 58 -23.23 -24.63 -63.05
CA TYR A 58 -22.24 -25.02 -64.07
C TYR A 58 -22.52 -26.41 -64.63
N ILE A 59 -22.80 -27.38 -63.76
CA ILE A 59 -23.16 -28.75 -64.14
C ILE A 59 -24.43 -28.72 -64.98
N VAL A 60 -25.43 -27.93 -64.59
CA VAL A 60 -26.68 -27.78 -65.37
C VAL A 60 -26.40 -27.15 -66.74
N ALA A 61 -25.60 -26.09 -66.83
CA ALA A 61 -25.22 -25.47 -68.10
C ALA A 61 -24.54 -26.46 -69.05
N CYS A 62 -23.53 -27.18 -68.55
CA CYS A 62 -22.80 -28.21 -69.29
C CYS A 62 -23.70 -29.39 -69.69
N ALA A 63 -24.61 -29.83 -68.81
CA ALA A 63 -25.55 -30.91 -69.10
C ALA A 63 -26.57 -30.52 -70.19
N ILE A 64 -27.13 -29.30 -70.14
CA ILE A 64 -28.03 -28.80 -71.18
C ILE A 64 -27.29 -28.69 -72.52
N PHE A 65 -26.06 -28.15 -72.50
CA PHE A 65 -25.20 -28.06 -73.68
C PHE A 65 -24.88 -29.43 -74.27
N LEU A 66 -24.49 -30.41 -73.46
CA LEU A 66 -24.19 -31.77 -73.89
C LEU A 66 -25.42 -32.46 -74.48
N VAL A 67 -26.60 -32.32 -73.86
CA VAL A 67 -27.86 -32.82 -74.41
C VAL A 67 -28.15 -32.16 -75.77
N HIS A 68 -27.88 -30.85 -75.89
CA HIS A 68 -28.06 -30.13 -77.14
C HIS A 68 -27.13 -30.63 -78.24
N LEU A 69 -25.84 -30.80 -77.94
CA LEU A 69 -24.80 -31.33 -78.82
C LEU A 69 -25.15 -32.74 -79.31
N ILE A 70 -25.50 -33.65 -78.40
CA ILE A 70 -25.89 -35.03 -78.74
C ILE A 70 -27.20 -35.06 -79.56
N SER A 71 -28.16 -34.19 -79.24
CA SER A 71 -29.41 -34.09 -80.01
C SER A 71 -29.21 -33.56 -81.43
N GLY A 72 -28.22 -32.68 -81.63
CA GLY A 72 -27.79 -32.19 -82.94
C GLY A 72 -27.08 -33.26 -83.78
N LEU A 73 -26.27 -34.11 -83.13
CA LEU A 73 -25.57 -35.23 -83.78
C LEU A 73 -26.52 -36.38 -84.18
N ARG A 74 -27.65 -36.54 -83.50
CA ARG A 74 -28.65 -37.61 -83.74
C ARG A 74 -29.69 -37.30 -84.82
N TYR A 75 -29.48 -36.29 -85.68
CA TYR A 75 -30.47 -35.87 -86.69
C TYR A 75 -30.66 -36.84 -87.88
N LYS A 76 -30.06 -38.04 -87.85
CA LYS A 76 -30.41 -39.16 -88.73
C LYS A 76 -30.45 -40.46 -87.94
N ASN A 77 -31.61 -40.81 -87.38
CA ASN A 77 -32.15 -42.17 -87.46
C ASN A 77 -33.54 -42.26 -86.83
N GLN A 78 -34.47 -42.77 -87.62
CA GLN A 78 -35.85 -43.08 -87.26
C GLN A 78 -35.88 -44.22 -86.24
N PHE A 79 -36.55 -44.03 -85.09
CA PHE A 79 -37.30 -45.11 -84.42
C PHE A 79 -38.34 -44.49 -83.47
N ARG A 80 -39.62 -44.63 -83.83
CA ARG A 80 -40.80 -44.25 -83.04
C ARG A 80 -41.23 -45.46 -82.17
N SER A 81 -41.20 -45.31 -80.85
CA SER A 81 -42.14 -45.88 -79.86
C SER A 81 -41.57 -45.72 -78.44
N ARG A 82 -42.42 -45.45 -77.43
CA ARG A 82 -42.17 -44.99 -76.04
C ARG A 82 -42.18 -43.46 -75.83
N TYR A 83 -43.33 -42.83 -76.10
CA TYR A 83 -43.50 -41.37 -76.04
C TYR A 83 -43.94 -40.81 -74.66
N LYS A 84 -44.51 -41.61 -73.74
CA LYS A 84 -44.99 -41.10 -72.42
C LYS A 84 -43.95 -41.12 -71.29
N LYS A 85 -43.05 -42.13 -71.21
CA LYS A 85 -42.00 -42.18 -70.18
C LYS A 85 -40.93 -41.08 -70.36
N LYS A 86 -40.62 -40.67 -71.61
CA LYS A 86 -39.62 -39.61 -71.89
C LYS A 86 -40.05 -38.21 -71.43
N THR A 87 -41.35 -37.90 -71.47
CA THR A 87 -41.84 -36.56 -71.06
C THR A 87 -41.78 -36.36 -69.55
N ILE A 88 -42.07 -37.40 -68.76
CA ILE A 88 -41.98 -37.35 -67.29
C ILE A 88 -40.52 -37.19 -66.85
N TRP A 89 -39.60 -38.01 -67.37
CA TRP A 89 -38.17 -37.87 -67.07
C TRP A 89 -37.59 -36.52 -67.50
N LYS A 90 -38.05 -35.96 -68.62
CA LYS A 90 -37.65 -34.61 -69.05
C LYS A 90 -38.14 -33.53 -68.07
N ALA A 91 -39.38 -33.62 -67.60
CA ALA A 91 -39.91 -32.69 -66.60
C ALA A 91 -39.14 -32.80 -65.28
N ILE A 92 -38.84 -34.03 -64.81
CA ILE A 92 -38.04 -34.27 -63.61
C ILE A 92 -36.65 -33.63 -63.73
N LEU A 93 -35.94 -33.88 -64.84
CA LEU A 93 -34.60 -33.31 -65.05
C LEU A 93 -34.59 -31.78 -65.08
N ILE A 94 -35.65 -31.16 -65.62
CA ILE A 94 -35.75 -29.70 -65.63
C ILE A 94 -36.08 -29.17 -64.23
N ILE A 95 -36.97 -29.82 -63.48
CA ILE A 95 -37.24 -29.47 -62.09
C ILE A 95 -35.96 -29.58 -61.26
N ILE A 96 -35.18 -30.65 -61.42
CA ILE A 96 -33.86 -30.79 -60.78
C ILE A 96 -32.93 -29.65 -61.20
N GLY A 97 -32.86 -29.32 -62.50
CA GLY A 97 -32.04 -28.20 -62.98
C GLY A 97 -32.45 -26.85 -62.41
N LEU A 98 -33.76 -26.60 -62.25
CA LEU A 98 -34.29 -25.39 -61.62
C LEU A 98 -33.93 -25.35 -60.13
N LEU A 99 -34.12 -26.45 -59.41
CA LEU A 99 -33.75 -26.57 -58.00
C LEU A 99 -32.25 -26.36 -57.77
N LEU A 100 -31.40 -26.94 -58.63
CA LEU A 100 -29.94 -26.74 -58.57
C LEU A 100 -29.55 -25.29 -58.87
N SER A 101 -30.23 -24.63 -59.81
CA SER A 101 -29.98 -23.21 -60.12
C SER A 101 -30.40 -22.30 -58.95
N VAL A 102 -31.57 -22.58 -58.34
CA VAL A 102 -32.02 -21.89 -57.12
C VAL A 102 -31.06 -22.15 -55.96
N ALA A 103 -30.56 -23.37 -55.80
CA ALA A 103 -29.56 -23.69 -54.79
C ALA A 103 -28.27 -22.88 -54.99
N SER A 104 -27.80 -22.72 -56.24
CA SER A 104 -26.65 -21.85 -56.54
C SER A 104 -26.91 -20.38 -56.21
N ILE A 105 -28.12 -19.85 -56.47
CA ILE A 105 -28.49 -18.48 -56.08
C ILE A 105 -28.43 -18.31 -54.56
N ILE A 106 -29.04 -19.25 -53.82
CA ILE A 106 -29.04 -19.23 -52.36
C ILE A 106 -27.59 -19.31 -51.83
N LEU A 107 -26.78 -20.26 -52.30
CA LEU A 107 -25.39 -20.40 -51.88
C LEU A 107 -24.56 -19.15 -52.19
N ALA A 108 -24.75 -18.53 -53.36
CA ALA A 108 -24.01 -17.34 -53.77
C ALA A 108 -24.46 -16.05 -53.06
N TYR A 109 -25.68 -16.03 -52.51
CA TYR A 109 -26.19 -14.98 -51.64
C TYR A 109 -25.66 -15.14 -50.21
N VAL A 110 -25.69 -16.37 -49.71
CA VAL A 110 -25.37 -16.71 -48.33
C VAL A 110 -23.86 -16.74 -48.05
N LEU A 111 -23.06 -17.17 -49.03
CA LEU A 111 -21.59 -17.20 -49.01
C LEU A 111 -21.05 -16.35 -50.18
N PRO A 112 -21.18 -15.02 -50.10
CA PRO A 112 -20.79 -14.11 -51.17
C PRO A 112 -19.26 -13.99 -51.28
N VAL A 113 -18.80 -13.63 -52.47
CA VAL A 113 -17.52 -12.91 -52.56
C VAL A 113 -17.88 -11.46 -52.22
N PHE A 114 -17.48 -11.02 -51.03
CA PHE A 114 -17.82 -9.71 -50.50
C PHE A 114 -16.82 -8.65 -50.99
N ASP A 115 -17.21 -7.38 -50.88
CA ASP A 115 -16.37 -6.24 -51.24
C ASP A 115 -15.95 -5.51 -49.97
N LEU A 116 -14.68 -5.11 -49.89
CA LEU A 116 -14.18 -4.24 -48.82
C LEU A 116 -14.64 -2.79 -49.07
N PRO A 117 -14.87 -1.99 -48.02
CA PRO A 117 -15.16 -0.56 -48.19
C PRO A 117 -13.99 0.18 -48.85
N GLU A 118 -14.30 1.11 -49.75
CA GLU A 118 -13.31 1.96 -50.41
C GLU A 118 -12.60 2.87 -49.36
N PRO A 119 -11.25 2.84 -49.29
CA PRO A 119 -10.48 3.68 -48.38
C PRO A 119 -10.65 5.15 -48.70
N THR A 120 -10.76 6.00 -47.68
CA THR A 120 -11.07 7.42 -47.88
C THR A 120 -9.85 8.33 -48.03
N GLY A 121 -8.66 7.82 -47.69
CA GLY A 121 -7.43 8.60 -47.66
C GLY A 121 -6.81 8.86 -49.04
N PRO A 122 -5.88 9.83 -49.13
CA PRO A 122 -5.31 10.26 -50.40
C PRO A 122 -4.23 9.32 -50.97
N TYR A 123 -3.64 8.45 -50.14
CA TYR A 123 -2.53 7.58 -50.57
C TYR A 123 -3.04 6.28 -51.20
N PRO A 124 -2.43 5.84 -52.33
CA PRO A 124 -2.42 4.43 -52.71
C PRO A 124 -1.90 3.56 -51.55
N ILE A 125 -2.31 2.30 -51.49
CA ILE A 125 -1.92 1.39 -50.40
C ILE A 125 -1.00 0.31 -50.95
N GLY A 126 0.15 0.13 -50.30
CA GLY A 126 1.04 -1.01 -50.50
C GLY A 126 0.88 -2.02 -49.35
N THR A 127 1.12 -3.30 -49.64
CA THR A 127 1.20 -4.35 -48.62
C THR A 127 2.42 -5.25 -48.83
N THR A 128 3.03 -5.71 -47.74
CA THR A 128 4.19 -6.62 -47.73
C THR A 128 4.12 -7.51 -46.49
N GLU A 129 4.83 -8.64 -46.51
CA GLU A 129 5.07 -9.45 -45.31
C GLU A 129 6.52 -9.30 -44.83
N LEU A 130 6.71 -9.28 -43.51
CA LEU A 130 8.04 -9.32 -42.89
C LEU A 130 8.08 -10.45 -41.88
N HIS A 131 9.26 -11.04 -41.69
CA HIS A 131 9.43 -12.17 -40.79
C HIS A 131 10.57 -11.91 -39.80
N PHE A 132 10.22 -11.70 -38.53
CA PHE A 132 11.19 -11.47 -37.47
C PHE A 132 11.49 -12.75 -36.69
N ILE A 133 12.75 -12.91 -36.25
CA ILE A 133 13.19 -14.06 -35.45
C ILE A 133 13.88 -13.54 -34.19
N ASP A 134 13.34 -13.86 -33.03
CA ASP A 134 13.95 -13.56 -31.74
C ASP A 134 14.75 -14.77 -31.24
N TYR A 135 16.07 -14.71 -31.42
CA TYR A 135 17.00 -15.77 -31.04
C TYR A 135 17.15 -15.98 -29.52
N ASN A 136 16.69 -15.02 -28.71
CA ASN A 136 16.85 -15.07 -27.25
C ASN A 136 15.61 -15.64 -26.55
N ARG A 137 14.45 -15.62 -27.21
CA ARG A 137 13.22 -16.22 -26.68
C ARG A 137 12.93 -17.53 -27.40
N HIS A 138 12.63 -18.57 -26.63
CA HIS A 138 12.24 -19.86 -27.16
C HIS A 138 10.74 -19.93 -27.45
N GLN A 139 10.37 -20.83 -28.35
CA GLN A 139 8.98 -21.11 -28.67
C GLN A 139 8.48 -22.29 -27.82
N ASP A 140 8.10 -22.02 -26.57
CA ASP A 140 7.96 -23.04 -25.51
C ASP A 140 6.66 -23.89 -25.56
N TYR A 141 5.88 -23.84 -26.65
CA TYR A 141 4.52 -24.41 -26.67
C TYR A 141 4.30 -25.61 -27.61
N THR A 142 5.34 -26.34 -28.01
CA THR A 142 5.19 -27.59 -28.78
C THR A 142 6.09 -28.75 -28.33
N SER A 143 5.65 -29.96 -28.69
CA SER A 143 6.44 -31.21 -28.66
C SER A 143 7.49 -31.31 -29.78
N ILE A 144 7.90 -30.19 -30.39
CA ILE A 144 8.95 -30.13 -31.41
C ILE A 144 10.10 -29.31 -30.81
N ASN A 145 11.21 -29.98 -30.51
CA ASN A 145 12.50 -29.33 -30.28
C ASN A 145 12.94 -28.62 -31.56
N SER A 146 12.55 -27.35 -31.77
CA SER A 146 13.26 -26.48 -32.71
C SER A 146 12.95 -25.00 -32.53
N GLY A 147 13.85 -24.29 -31.84
CA GLY A 147 14.27 -22.97 -32.28
C GLY A 147 13.74 -21.73 -31.56
N SER A 148 14.35 -20.63 -31.97
CA SER A 148 14.04 -19.22 -31.67
C SER A 148 12.59 -18.85 -31.98
N ARG A 149 12.03 -17.86 -31.26
CA ARG A 149 10.66 -17.38 -31.45
C ARG A 149 10.50 -16.68 -32.80
N GLN A 150 9.54 -17.13 -33.61
CA GLN A 150 9.21 -16.55 -34.92
C GLN A 150 8.01 -15.60 -34.80
N ILE A 151 8.11 -14.43 -35.46
CA ILE A 151 7.12 -13.36 -35.38
C ILE A 151 6.86 -12.84 -36.81
N PRO A 152 6.04 -13.55 -37.61
CA PRO A 152 5.58 -13.06 -38.91
C PRO A 152 4.64 -11.87 -38.74
N VAL A 153 4.75 -10.88 -39.63
CA VAL A 153 3.86 -9.72 -39.66
C VAL A 153 3.43 -9.39 -41.09
N LYS A 154 2.20 -8.89 -41.24
CA LYS A 154 1.70 -8.31 -42.48
C LYS A 154 1.61 -6.80 -42.32
N VAL A 155 2.09 -6.05 -43.31
CA VAL A 155 2.18 -4.59 -43.25
C VAL A 155 1.32 -3.98 -44.35
N TRP A 156 0.61 -2.90 -44.01
CA TRP A 156 -0.03 -1.98 -44.96
C TRP A 156 0.60 -0.60 -44.79
N TYR A 157 0.91 0.06 -45.88
CA TYR A 157 1.62 1.35 -45.85
C TYR A 157 1.19 2.28 -46.99
N PRO A 158 1.38 3.60 -46.84
CA PRO A 158 1.16 4.55 -47.92
C PRO A 158 2.15 4.28 -49.05
N ALA A 159 1.66 4.06 -50.26
CA ALA A 159 2.48 3.78 -51.46
C ALA A 159 2.58 5.01 -52.37
N SER A 160 3.67 5.10 -53.15
CA SER A 160 3.94 6.23 -54.03
C SER A 160 3.06 6.24 -55.29
N GLU A 161 2.62 5.07 -55.76
CA GLU A 161 1.84 4.90 -57.00
C GLU A 161 0.77 3.83 -56.83
N ARG A 162 -0.32 3.90 -57.62
CA ARG A 162 -1.36 2.86 -57.67
C ARG A 162 -0.93 1.71 -58.58
N ASN A 163 -1.19 0.48 -58.16
CA ASN A 163 -1.17 -0.69 -59.03
C ASN A 163 -2.59 -1.01 -59.54
N ASN A 164 -2.68 -1.59 -60.73
CA ASN A 164 -3.95 -2.09 -61.27
C ASN A 164 -4.26 -3.52 -60.80
N GLU A 165 -3.26 -4.26 -60.31
CA GLU A 165 -3.44 -5.59 -59.72
C GLU A 165 -3.45 -5.49 -58.19
N CYS A 166 -4.62 -5.72 -57.61
CA CYS A 166 -4.82 -5.71 -56.16
C CYS A 166 -4.39 -7.05 -55.54
N ALA A 167 -3.84 -6.98 -54.33
CA ALA A 167 -3.53 -8.15 -53.52
C ALA A 167 -4.83 -8.87 -53.13
N PRO A 168 -4.84 -10.21 -53.05
CA PRO A 168 -5.99 -10.96 -52.54
C PRO A 168 -6.18 -10.70 -51.04
N TYR A 169 -7.43 -10.76 -50.58
CA TYR A 169 -7.75 -10.66 -49.16
C TYR A 169 -7.13 -11.81 -48.35
N LEU A 170 -7.19 -13.02 -48.90
CA LEU A 170 -6.53 -14.23 -48.41
C LEU A 170 -5.99 -15.04 -49.58
N ASP A 171 -4.80 -15.60 -49.44
CA ASP A 171 -4.28 -16.55 -50.42
C ASP A 171 -5.02 -17.90 -50.37
N PRO A 172 -5.04 -18.69 -51.46
CA PRO A 172 -5.71 -19.99 -51.48
C PRO A 172 -5.32 -20.91 -50.32
N ALA A 173 -4.03 -20.95 -49.96
CA ALA A 173 -3.54 -21.75 -48.83
C ALA A 173 -4.08 -21.25 -47.48
N GLU A 174 -4.20 -19.93 -47.30
CA GLU A 174 -4.76 -19.32 -46.10
C GLU A 174 -6.27 -19.58 -45.98
N THR A 175 -7.01 -19.57 -47.10
CA THR A 175 -8.44 -19.90 -47.09
C THR A 175 -8.70 -21.35 -46.66
N GLU A 176 -7.87 -22.28 -47.13
CA GLU A 176 -7.91 -23.68 -46.73
C GLU A 176 -7.55 -23.83 -45.25
N ALA A 177 -6.48 -23.18 -44.81
CA ALA A 177 -6.03 -23.19 -43.43
C ALA A 177 -7.11 -22.67 -42.47
N LEU A 178 -7.75 -21.55 -42.81
CA LEU A 178 -8.85 -20.96 -42.05
C LEU A 178 -10.07 -21.89 -41.98
N ALA A 179 -10.40 -22.59 -43.07
CA ALA A 179 -11.49 -23.57 -43.08
C ALA A 179 -11.16 -24.77 -42.17
N VAL A 180 -9.96 -25.34 -42.29
CA VAL A 180 -9.51 -26.48 -41.48
C VAL A 180 -9.48 -26.13 -39.99
N PHE A 181 -8.97 -24.95 -39.62
CA PHE A 181 -8.94 -24.48 -38.23
C PHE A 181 -10.34 -24.42 -37.59
N ASN A 182 -11.35 -24.05 -38.38
CA ASN A 182 -12.75 -23.99 -37.97
C ASN A 182 -13.50 -25.33 -38.09
N ASN A 183 -12.79 -26.44 -38.35
CA ASN A 183 -13.37 -27.78 -38.61
C ASN A 183 -14.35 -27.81 -39.80
N LEU A 184 -14.14 -26.93 -40.78
CA LEU A 184 -14.92 -26.86 -42.00
C LEU A 184 -14.20 -27.60 -43.13
N PRO A 185 -14.92 -28.09 -44.15
CA PRO A 185 -14.28 -28.67 -45.34
C PRO A 185 -13.29 -27.67 -45.97
N PRO A 186 -12.07 -28.10 -46.37
CA PRO A 186 -11.01 -27.23 -46.91
C PRO A 186 -11.47 -26.26 -48.02
N PHE A 187 -12.39 -26.72 -48.87
CA PHE A 187 -12.88 -25.94 -50.01
C PHE A 187 -13.94 -24.89 -49.63
N LEU A 188 -14.53 -24.94 -48.43
CA LEU A 188 -15.73 -24.17 -48.09
C LEU A 188 -15.48 -22.66 -48.21
N LEU A 189 -14.34 -22.18 -47.70
CA LEU A 189 -13.94 -20.77 -47.71
C LEU A 189 -13.06 -20.37 -48.90
N SER A 190 -12.82 -21.26 -49.87
CA SER A 190 -11.96 -20.99 -51.04
C SER A 190 -12.35 -19.76 -51.87
N HIS A 191 -13.60 -19.32 -51.77
CA HIS A 191 -14.10 -18.13 -52.44
C HIS A 191 -13.60 -16.81 -51.83
N PHE A 192 -13.02 -16.83 -50.62
CA PHE A 192 -12.40 -15.64 -50.02
C PHE A 192 -11.12 -15.23 -50.77
N ALA A 193 -10.47 -16.14 -51.49
CA ALA A 193 -9.34 -15.82 -52.36
C ALA A 193 -9.75 -15.04 -53.63
N LEU A 194 -11.06 -14.91 -53.88
CA LEU A 194 -11.60 -14.09 -54.97
C LEU A 194 -12.00 -12.68 -54.50
N VAL A 195 -11.86 -12.38 -53.20
CA VAL A 195 -12.07 -11.04 -52.64
C VAL A 195 -10.80 -10.24 -52.90
N GLU A 196 -10.94 -9.15 -53.65
CA GLU A 196 -9.85 -8.23 -53.93
C GLU A 196 -9.77 -7.16 -52.83
N THR A 197 -8.55 -6.77 -52.49
CA THR A 197 -8.27 -5.64 -51.60
C THR A 197 -8.08 -4.35 -52.42
N HIS A 198 -7.77 -3.24 -51.76
CA HIS A 198 -7.36 -2.00 -52.42
C HIS A 198 -5.84 -1.80 -52.41
N SER A 199 -5.11 -2.76 -51.86
CA SER A 199 -3.66 -2.74 -51.70
C SER A 199 -2.95 -3.41 -52.87
N GLY A 200 -1.79 -2.88 -53.29
CA GLY A 200 -0.87 -3.60 -54.18
C GLY A 200 0.28 -4.27 -53.41
N THR A 201 0.72 -5.44 -53.84
CA THR A 201 1.85 -6.17 -53.22
C THR A 201 3.19 -5.51 -53.55
N ASP A 202 4.03 -5.31 -52.54
CA ASP A 202 5.43 -4.85 -52.64
C ASP A 202 5.63 -3.55 -53.45
N LEU A 203 4.68 -2.61 -53.33
CA LEU A 203 4.80 -1.29 -53.95
C LEU A 203 5.86 -0.42 -53.27
N ALA A 204 6.38 0.57 -53.99
CA ALA A 204 7.29 1.54 -53.39
C ALA A 204 6.55 2.37 -52.31
N VAL A 205 7.16 2.48 -51.13
CA VAL A 205 6.66 3.27 -50.01
C VAL A 205 6.67 4.76 -50.41
N ALA A 206 5.61 5.49 -50.07
CA ALA A 206 5.54 6.93 -50.31
C ALA A 206 6.63 7.69 -49.54
N ASP A 207 7.09 8.81 -50.09
CA ASP A 207 8.03 9.69 -49.38
C ASP A 207 7.32 10.36 -48.19
N GLY A 208 7.87 10.18 -46.99
CA GLY A 208 7.32 10.79 -45.78
C GLY A 208 7.84 10.18 -44.48
N ALA A 209 7.40 10.74 -43.36
CA ALA A 209 7.56 10.18 -42.03
C ALA A 209 6.17 9.91 -41.45
N PHE A 210 5.76 8.65 -41.44
CA PHE A 210 4.41 8.22 -41.10
C PHE A 210 4.37 7.64 -39.68
N PRO A 211 3.31 7.93 -38.89
CA PRO A 211 3.06 7.21 -37.66
C PRO A 211 2.88 5.70 -37.90
N VAL A 212 3.19 4.91 -36.89
CA VAL A 212 3.00 3.45 -36.93
C VAL A 212 1.85 3.01 -36.04
N VAL A 213 1.05 2.09 -36.55
CA VAL A 213 -0.01 1.41 -35.81
C VAL A 213 0.28 -0.07 -35.80
N ILE A 214 0.47 -0.66 -34.63
CA ILE A 214 0.64 -2.11 -34.47
C ILE A 214 -0.71 -2.73 -34.17
N TYR A 215 -1.18 -3.61 -35.06
CA TYR A 215 -2.45 -4.30 -34.92
C TYR A 215 -2.26 -5.71 -34.35
N LEU A 216 -3.00 -6.03 -33.29
CA LEU A 216 -2.99 -7.31 -32.60
C LEU A 216 -4.29 -8.08 -32.90
N PRO A 217 -4.31 -8.96 -33.92
CA PRO A 217 -5.47 -9.78 -34.24
C PRO A 217 -5.70 -10.87 -33.19
N SER A 218 -6.92 -11.41 -33.13
CA SER A 218 -7.26 -12.55 -32.26
C SER A 218 -7.92 -13.71 -33.00
N GLY A 219 -7.86 -13.71 -34.34
CA GLY A 219 -8.36 -14.78 -35.19
C GLY A 219 -7.39 -15.16 -36.30
N PHE A 220 -7.09 -14.24 -37.20
CA PHE A 220 -6.14 -14.41 -38.31
C PHE A 220 -5.63 -13.03 -38.75
N VAL A 221 -4.51 -12.98 -39.46
CA VAL A 221 -3.80 -11.71 -39.73
C VAL A 221 -4.63 -10.70 -40.53
N ALA A 222 -5.42 -11.16 -41.50
CA ALA A 222 -6.25 -10.32 -42.38
C ALA A 222 -7.62 -9.90 -41.76
N GLN A 223 -7.86 -10.16 -40.47
CA GLN A 223 -9.16 -9.99 -39.82
C GLN A 223 -9.71 -8.55 -39.80
N ALA A 224 -8.86 -7.54 -40.02
CA ALA A 224 -9.26 -6.14 -40.07
C ALA A 224 -8.58 -5.42 -41.25
N THR A 225 -8.57 -6.05 -42.42
CA THR A 225 -8.00 -5.49 -43.65
C THR A 225 -8.68 -4.16 -43.99
N ALA A 226 -10.01 -4.04 -43.86
CA ALA A 226 -10.71 -2.78 -44.13
C ALA A 226 -10.22 -1.62 -43.25
N LEU A 227 -9.89 -1.89 -41.98
CA LEU A 227 -9.33 -0.89 -41.07
C LEU A 227 -7.87 -0.58 -41.39
N CYS A 228 -7.06 -1.61 -41.68
CA CYS A 228 -5.65 -1.44 -42.01
C CYS A 228 -5.47 -0.63 -43.29
N GLU A 229 -6.28 -0.89 -44.32
CA GLU A 229 -6.31 -0.12 -45.57
C GLU A 229 -6.78 1.32 -45.38
N GLU A 230 -7.81 1.53 -44.57
CA GLU A 230 -8.27 2.89 -44.25
C GLU A 230 -7.16 3.71 -43.60
N LEU A 231 -6.50 3.15 -42.58
CA LEU A 231 -5.39 3.82 -41.91
C LEU A 231 -4.20 4.04 -42.85
N ALA A 232 -3.83 3.04 -43.65
CA ALA A 232 -2.74 3.17 -44.61
C ALA A 232 -3.00 4.25 -45.66
N SER A 233 -4.22 4.30 -46.23
CA SER A 233 -4.61 5.34 -47.18
C SER A 233 -4.53 6.76 -46.58
N ASN A 234 -4.69 6.88 -45.25
CA ASN A 234 -4.64 8.14 -44.50
C ASN A 234 -3.24 8.47 -43.95
N GLY A 235 -2.19 7.75 -44.37
CA GLY A 235 -0.81 8.10 -44.01
C GLY A 235 -0.30 7.43 -42.74
N PHE A 236 -0.80 6.25 -42.38
CA PHE A 236 -0.27 5.42 -41.29
C PHE A 236 0.42 4.17 -41.84
N ILE A 237 1.50 3.72 -41.21
CA ILE A 237 2.04 2.37 -41.47
C ILE A 237 1.42 1.42 -40.46
N VAL A 238 0.67 0.41 -40.93
CA VAL A 238 -0.04 -0.54 -40.08
C VAL A 238 0.67 -1.89 -40.13
N ILE A 239 1.07 -2.42 -38.97
CA ILE A 239 1.79 -3.69 -38.82
C ILE A 239 0.92 -4.66 -38.04
N ALA A 240 0.32 -5.66 -38.70
CA ALA A 240 -0.45 -6.70 -38.04
C ALA A 240 0.44 -7.88 -37.63
N VAL A 241 0.43 -8.23 -36.35
CA VAL A 241 1.25 -9.31 -35.80
C VAL A 241 0.55 -10.65 -35.97
N ASN A 242 1.20 -11.62 -36.60
CA ASN A 242 0.65 -12.95 -36.77
C ASN A 242 1.09 -13.87 -35.62
N HIS A 243 0.36 -13.83 -34.51
CA HIS A 243 0.66 -14.56 -33.27
C HIS A 243 0.65 -16.08 -33.48
N VAL A 244 1.83 -16.68 -33.45
CA VAL A 244 2.00 -18.13 -33.60
C VAL A 244 1.29 -18.86 -32.45
N HIS A 245 0.60 -19.97 -32.75
CA HIS A 245 -0.23 -20.77 -31.83
C HIS A 245 -1.54 -20.15 -31.35
N TRP A 246 -1.82 -18.88 -31.66
CA TRP A 246 -3.12 -18.27 -31.38
C TRP A 246 -3.96 -18.12 -32.65
N ASN A 247 -3.40 -17.47 -33.67
CA ASN A 247 -4.11 -17.28 -34.93
C ASN A 247 -4.40 -18.62 -35.62
N ALA A 248 -5.43 -18.63 -36.48
CA ALA A 248 -5.90 -19.82 -37.19
C ALA A 248 -4.79 -20.52 -37.98
N TYR A 249 -3.89 -19.71 -38.53
CA TYR A 249 -2.69 -20.15 -39.23
C TYR A 249 -1.58 -19.12 -39.05
N THR A 250 -0.35 -19.55 -39.30
CA THR A 250 0.83 -18.70 -39.37
C THR A 250 1.61 -18.98 -40.64
N THR A 251 2.59 -18.15 -40.95
CA THR A 251 3.50 -18.34 -42.10
C THR A 251 4.91 -18.53 -41.56
N ASP A 252 5.57 -19.63 -41.93
CA ASP A 252 6.95 -19.86 -41.52
C ASP A 252 7.95 -19.00 -42.31
N SER A 253 9.23 -19.01 -41.89
CA SER A 253 10.32 -18.30 -42.58
C SER A 253 10.51 -18.63 -44.08
N SER A 254 9.88 -19.69 -44.60
CA SER A 254 9.90 -20.06 -46.02
C SER A 254 8.70 -19.52 -46.81
N GLY A 255 7.74 -18.87 -46.16
CA GLY A 255 6.48 -18.46 -46.76
C GLY A 255 5.41 -19.55 -46.76
N THR A 256 5.61 -20.66 -46.05
CA THR A 256 4.64 -21.76 -46.01
C THR A 256 3.59 -21.53 -44.94
N VAL A 257 2.31 -21.66 -45.31
CA VAL A 257 1.17 -21.56 -44.38
C VAL A 257 1.09 -22.81 -43.50
N VAL A 258 1.09 -22.61 -42.19
CA VAL A 258 1.00 -23.65 -41.16
C VAL A 258 -0.26 -23.45 -40.34
N VAL A 259 -1.15 -24.44 -40.36
CA VAL A 259 -2.40 -24.44 -39.58
C VAL A 259 -2.10 -24.67 -38.10
N ASN A 260 -2.77 -23.92 -37.22
CA ASN A 260 -2.64 -24.11 -35.79
C ASN A 260 -3.36 -25.38 -35.30
N ASP A 261 -2.66 -26.23 -34.53
CA ASP A 261 -3.20 -27.49 -34.01
C ASP A 261 -3.96 -27.31 -32.69
N ARG A 262 -5.30 -27.28 -32.78
CA ARG A 262 -6.21 -27.18 -31.62
C ARG A 262 -6.14 -28.39 -30.67
N SER A 263 -5.53 -29.51 -31.09
CA SER A 263 -5.38 -30.70 -30.25
C SER A 263 -4.14 -30.63 -29.35
N ASN A 264 -3.23 -29.68 -29.60
CA ASN A 264 -2.05 -29.46 -28.76
C ASN A 264 -2.49 -29.20 -27.31
N LYS A 265 -1.71 -29.76 -26.37
CA LYS A 265 -1.90 -29.61 -24.93
C LYS A 265 -2.05 -28.14 -24.52
N TYR A 266 -1.25 -27.25 -25.12
CA TYR A 266 -1.29 -25.82 -24.83
C TYR A 266 -2.66 -25.21 -25.13
N TYR A 267 -3.11 -25.34 -26.37
CA TYR A 267 -4.40 -24.83 -26.84
C TYR A 267 -5.57 -25.39 -26.01
N ARG A 268 -5.51 -26.69 -25.65
CA ARG A 268 -6.54 -27.30 -24.79
C ARG A 268 -6.57 -26.73 -23.38
N GLN A 269 -5.41 -26.49 -22.78
CA GLN A 269 -5.30 -25.94 -21.43
C GLN A 269 -5.86 -24.52 -21.37
N MET A 270 -5.43 -23.65 -22.29
CA MET A 270 -5.89 -22.28 -22.42
C MET A 270 -7.43 -22.18 -22.56
N TRP A 271 -8.02 -22.96 -23.48
CA TRP A 271 -9.48 -22.98 -23.64
C TRP A 271 -10.22 -23.63 -22.46
N GLN A 272 -9.58 -24.54 -21.71
CA GLN A 272 -10.14 -25.06 -20.47
C GLN A 272 -10.20 -23.98 -19.38
N GLU A 273 -9.20 -23.11 -19.29
CA GLU A 273 -9.17 -21.98 -18.36
C GLU A 273 -10.26 -20.95 -18.72
N GLU A 274 -10.31 -20.53 -19.99
CA GLU A 274 -11.23 -19.51 -20.52
C GLU A 274 -12.70 -19.94 -20.45
N LEU A 275 -13.01 -21.19 -20.82
CA LEU A 275 -14.38 -21.73 -20.81
C LEU A 275 -14.79 -22.37 -19.47
N SER A 276 -13.96 -22.26 -18.43
CA SER A 276 -14.33 -22.82 -17.13
C SER A 276 -15.53 -22.08 -16.54
N ASP A 277 -16.43 -22.82 -15.89
CA ASP A 277 -17.57 -22.24 -15.15
C ASP A 277 -17.10 -21.17 -14.15
N ARG A 278 -15.91 -21.38 -13.56
CA ARG A 278 -15.28 -20.44 -12.64
C ARG A 278 -14.96 -19.11 -13.33
N THR A 279 -14.31 -19.15 -14.49
CA THR A 279 -13.96 -17.95 -15.27
C THR A 279 -15.21 -17.22 -15.73
N GLY A 280 -16.21 -17.93 -16.28
CA GLY A 280 -17.49 -17.35 -16.67
C GLY A 280 -18.19 -16.64 -15.50
N GLN A 281 -18.31 -17.31 -14.35
CA GLN A 281 -18.90 -16.72 -13.14
C GLN A 281 -18.11 -15.50 -12.62
N LEU A 282 -16.78 -15.49 -12.75
CA LEU A 282 -15.97 -14.33 -12.38
C LEU A 282 -16.24 -13.15 -13.31
N LYS A 283 -16.29 -13.36 -14.62
CA LYS A 283 -16.64 -12.32 -15.61
C LYS A 283 -18.04 -11.76 -15.36
N ASP A 284 -19.02 -12.61 -15.06
CA ASP A 284 -20.38 -12.19 -14.70
C ASP A 284 -20.39 -11.35 -13.41
N ARG A 285 -19.69 -11.80 -12.37
CA ARG A 285 -19.61 -11.09 -11.09
C ARG A 285 -18.87 -9.76 -11.20
N ILE A 286 -17.85 -9.65 -12.04
CA ILE A 286 -17.15 -8.39 -12.32
C ILE A 286 -18.14 -7.41 -12.96
N THR A 287 -18.93 -7.91 -13.92
CA THR A 287 -19.94 -7.13 -14.65
C THR A 287 -21.07 -6.65 -13.73
N LEU A 288 -21.43 -7.43 -12.71
CA LEU A 288 -22.50 -7.10 -11.75
C LEU A 288 -22.01 -6.31 -10.53
N ALA A 289 -20.70 -6.18 -10.31
CA ALA A 289 -20.17 -5.54 -9.11
C ALA A 289 -20.28 -4.02 -9.19
N GLU A 290 -21.00 -3.37 -8.28
CA GLU A 290 -21.14 -1.90 -8.26
C GLU A 290 -19.93 -1.19 -7.62
N ASN A 291 -19.19 -1.88 -6.75
CA ASN A 291 -18.06 -1.30 -6.00
C ASN A 291 -16.70 -1.55 -6.71
N SER A 292 -15.90 -0.49 -6.86
CA SER A 292 -14.59 -0.53 -7.53
C SER A 292 -13.55 -1.44 -6.87
N LEU A 293 -13.53 -1.52 -5.52
CA LEU A 293 -12.65 -2.43 -4.79
C LEU A 293 -13.07 -3.89 -5.00
N THR A 294 -14.38 -4.17 -4.99
CA THR A 294 -14.91 -5.51 -5.30
C THR A 294 -14.57 -5.92 -6.74
N LYS A 295 -14.70 -5.01 -7.72
CA LYS A 295 -14.27 -5.25 -9.10
C LYS A 295 -12.78 -5.61 -9.17
N LEU A 296 -11.91 -4.81 -8.54
CA LEU A 296 -10.46 -5.06 -8.52
C LEU A 296 -10.12 -6.44 -7.94
N GLN A 297 -10.74 -6.83 -6.82
CA GLN A 297 -10.54 -8.15 -6.21
C GLN A 297 -11.01 -9.30 -7.13
N LEU A 298 -12.10 -9.09 -7.88
CA LEU A 298 -12.59 -10.07 -8.83
C LEU A 298 -11.71 -10.17 -10.08
N TYR A 299 -11.12 -9.07 -10.54
CA TYR A 299 -10.13 -9.08 -11.61
C TYR A 299 -8.86 -9.84 -11.24
N ASN A 300 -8.35 -9.67 -10.02
CA ASN A 300 -7.20 -10.44 -9.55
C ASN A 300 -7.51 -11.95 -9.54
N LYS A 301 -8.73 -12.32 -9.11
CA LYS A 301 -9.20 -13.72 -9.18
C LYS A 301 -9.38 -14.23 -10.61
N LEU A 302 -9.70 -13.35 -11.56
CA LEU A 302 -9.80 -13.67 -12.97
C LEU A 302 -8.42 -13.92 -13.60
N ASN A 303 -7.42 -13.09 -13.28
CA ASN A 303 -6.02 -13.35 -13.68
C ASN A 303 -5.54 -14.70 -13.12
N GLU A 304 -5.84 -14.99 -11.84
CA GLU A 304 -5.51 -16.28 -11.22
C GLU A 304 -6.20 -17.48 -11.87
N SER A 305 -7.37 -17.29 -12.49
CA SER A 305 -8.10 -18.40 -13.15
C SER A 305 -7.67 -18.65 -14.58
N MET A 306 -6.88 -17.75 -15.19
CA MET A 306 -6.44 -17.84 -16.59
C MET A 306 -4.92 -17.58 -16.73
N PRO A 307 -4.06 -18.31 -15.99
CA PRO A 307 -2.62 -18.06 -16.00
C PRO A 307 -1.99 -18.18 -17.40
N THR A 308 -2.51 -19.07 -18.25
CA THR A 308 -2.01 -19.25 -19.62
C THR A 308 -2.32 -18.02 -20.48
N GLU A 309 -3.53 -17.45 -20.34
CA GLU A 309 -3.88 -16.24 -21.08
C GLU A 309 -3.11 -15.00 -20.61
N VAL A 310 -2.87 -14.89 -19.30
CA VAL A 310 -2.03 -13.82 -18.73
C VAL A 310 -0.60 -13.92 -19.24
N GLN A 311 -0.06 -15.12 -19.38
CA GLN A 311 1.27 -15.32 -19.97
C GLN A 311 1.31 -14.89 -21.44
N ASP A 312 0.31 -15.27 -22.24
CA ASP A 312 0.24 -14.92 -23.67
C ASP A 312 0.25 -13.40 -23.90
N ILE A 313 -0.51 -12.62 -23.11
CA ILE A 313 -0.54 -11.16 -23.32
C ILE A 313 0.83 -10.51 -23.05
N HIS A 314 1.62 -11.06 -22.11
CA HIS A 314 2.97 -10.59 -21.83
C HIS A 314 3.90 -10.93 -22.99
N GLU A 315 3.75 -12.12 -23.57
CA GLU A 315 4.49 -12.50 -24.76
C GLU A 315 4.16 -11.63 -25.97
N TRP A 316 2.88 -11.30 -26.17
CA TRP A 316 2.45 -10.42 -27.25
C TRP A 316 3.00 -9.00 -27.04
N SER A 317 3.02 -8.53 -25.80
CA SER A 317 3.65 -7.27 -25.42
C SER A 317 5.16 -7.24 -25.72
N HIS A 318 5.86 -8.33 -25.40
CA HIS A 318 7.27 -8.48 -25.74
C HIS A 318 7.52 -8.57 -27.24
N ASP A 319 6.63 -9.20 -28.02
CA ASP A 319 6.72 -9.26 -29.48
C ASP A 319 6.63 -7.88 -30.11
N VAL A 320 5.67 -7.07 -29.64
CA VAL A 320 5.54 -5.68 -30.09
C VAL A 320 6.81 -4.89 -29.80
N SER A 321 7.29 -4.95 -28.56
CA SER A 321 8.52 -4.27 -28.15
C SER A 321 9.74 -4.70 -29.00
N PHE A 322 9.81 -5.99 -29.31
CA PHE A 322 10.85 -6.58 -30.15
C PHE A 322 10.77 -6.11 -31.60
N ILE A 323 9.58 -6.11 -32.20
CA ILE A 323 9.35 -5.62 -33.58
C ILE A 323 9.81 -4.16 -33.69
N ILE A 324 9.40 -3.30 -32.75
CA ILE A 324 9.82 -1.88 -32.74
C ILE A 324 11.35 -1.78 -32.65
N ASN A 325 12.00 -2.56 -31.78
CA ASN A 325 13.45 -2.58 -31.65
C ASN A 325 14.16 -3.01 -32.94
N GLN A 326 13.64 -4.02 -33.65
CA GLN A 326 14.25 -4.47 -34.90
C GLN A 326 14.09 -3.45 -36.01
N LEU A 327 12.89 -2.88 -36.16
CA LEU A 327 12.63 -1.83 -37.15
C LEU A 327 13.50 -0.58 -36.90
N GLN A 328 13.76 -0.22 -35.64
CA GLN A 328 14.68 0.87 -35.29
C GLN A 328 16.15 0.53 -35.64
N LYS A 329 16.59 -0.72 -35.44
CA LYS A 329 17.94 -1.15 -35.80
C LYS A 329 18.17 -1.19 -37.30
N GLU A 330 17.15 -1.59 -38.05
CA GLU A 330 17.18 -1.69 -39.50
C GLU A 330 16.84 -0.36 -40.19
N GLN A 331 16.67 0.73 -39.42
CA GLN A 331 16.44 2.08 -39.88
C GLN A 331 17.64 2.56 -40.71
N GLY A 332 17.54 2.37 -42.03
CA GLY A 332 18.62 2.64 -43.00
C GLY A 332 18.81 1.54 -44.05
N LEU A 333 18.31 0.32 -43.80
CA LEU A 333 18.46 -0.85 -44.66
C LEU A 333 17.19 -1.24 -45.42
N ILE A 334 16.02 -0.97 -44.82
CA ILE A 334 14.70 -1.25 -45.40
C ILE A 334 13.98 0.07 -45.66
N ASP A 335 13.45 0.28 -46.87
CA ASP A 335 12.79 1.54 -47.23
C ASP A 335 11.53 1.81 -46.39
N LEU A 336 10.79 0.75 -46.04
CA LEU A 336 9.68 0.82 -45.09
C LEU A 336 10.12 1.37 -43.71
N ALA A 337 11.25 0.89 -43.16
CA ALA A 337 11.74 1.35 -41.87
C ALA A 337 12.22 2.82 -41.88
N LYS A 338 12.67 3.33 -43.05
CA LYS A 338 13.05 4.75 -43.22
C LYS A 338 11.84 5.68 -43.16
N ALA A 339 10.68 5.20 -43.59
CA ALA A 339 9.44 5.98 -43.62
C ALA A 339 8.70 6.01 -42.26
N ILE A 340 9.16 5.26 -41.26
CA ILE A 340 8.56 5.19 -39.93
C ILE A 340 9.00 6.37 -39.05
N ASP A 341 8.03 7.04 -38.45
CA ASP A 341 8.24 7.95 -37.32
C ASP A 341 8.06 7.24 -35.98
N PHE A 342 9.18 6.80 -35.38
CA PHE A 342 9.19 6.11 -34.10
C PHE A 342 8.78 6.97 -32.89
N SER A 343 8.54 8.27 -33.07
CA SER A 343 7.97 9.13 -32.02
C SER A 343 6.45 9.12 -31.98
N ARG A 344 5.80 8.49 -32.98
CA ARG A 344 4.34 8.41 -33.12
C ARG A 344 3.92 6.96 -33.36
N ILE A 345 3.82 6.18 -32.27
CA ILE A 345 3.44 4.76 -32.32
C ILE A 345 2.13 4.55 -31.58
N ALA A 346 1.19 3.81 -32.16
CA ALA A 346 0.00 3.34 -31.48
C ALA A 346 -0.16 1.83 -31.58
N VAL A 347 -0.96 1.26 -30.68
CA VAL A 347 -1.33 -0.16 -30.70
C VAL A 347 -2.85 -0.32 -30.71
N ILE A 348 -3.35 -1.19 -31.57
CA ILE A 348 -4.77 -1.54 -31.67
C ILE A 348 -4.87 -3.04 -31.50
N GLY A 349 -5.88 -3.52 -30.78
CA GLY A 349 -6.16 -4.94 -30.80
C GLY A 349 -7.63 -5.28 -30.66
N PHE A 350 -7.98 -6.44 -31.23
CA PHE A 350 -9.32 -7.00 -31.22
C PHE A 350 -9.40 -8.14 -30.21
N SER A 351 -10.47 -8.19 -29.39
CA SER A 351 -10.68 -9.24 -28.40
C SER A 351 -9.50 -9.37 -27.43
N LYS A 352 -8.86 -10.54 -27.30
CA LYS A 352 -7.61 -10.71 -26.52
C LYS A 352 -6.51 -9.74 -26.95
N GLY A 353 -6.44 -9.41 -28.24
CA GLY A 353 -5.54 -8.39 -28.76
C GLY A 353 -5.78 -7.02 -28.14
N GLY A 354 -7.03 -6.70 -27.76
CA GLY A 354 -7.37 -5.47 -27.06
C GLY A 354 -6.84 -5.43 -25.62
N ALA A 355 -6.84 -6.58 -24.93
CA ALA A 355 -6.18 -6.73 -23.64
C ALA A 355 -4.65 -6.58 -23.77
N ALA A 356 -4.07 -7.25 -24.77
CA ALA A 356 -2.65 -7.14 -25.09
C ALA A 356 -2.27 -5.71 -25.47
N ALA A 357 -3.10 -4.97 -26.21
CA ALA A 357 -2.87 -3.56 -26.54
C ALA A 357 -2.76 -2.69 -25.26
N GLY A 358 -3.59 -2.95 -24.26
CA GLY A 358 -3.45 -2.30 -22.94
C GLY A 358 -2.16 -2.67 -22.22
N GLN A 359 -1.77 -3.95 -22.26
CA GLN A 359 -0.52 -4.44 -21.67
C GLN A 359 0.72 -3.84 -22.35
N VAL A 360 0.71 -3.75 -23.69
CA VAL A 360 1.76 -3.10 -24.50
C VAL A 360 1.93 -1.64 -24.10
N CYS A 361 0.83 -0.90 -23.89
CA CYS A 361 0.89 0.48 -23.44
C CYS A 361 1.54 0.62 -22.05
N ILE A 362 1.41 -0.38 -21.18
CA ILE A 362 2.03 -0.41 -19.85
C ILE A 362 3.52 -0.77 -19.95
N ASP A 363 3.88 -1.67 -20.86
CA ASP A 363 5.22 -2.21 -20.95
C ASP A 363 6.18 -1.38 -21.80
N ASP A 364 5.68 -0.66 -22.81
CA ASP A 364 6.49 0.09 -23.76
C ASP A 364 6.08 1.57 -23.83
N HIS A 365 6.86 2.41 -23.16
CA HIS A 365 6.68 3.86 -23.09
C HIS A 365 6.78 4.59 -24.44
N ARG A 366 7.24 3.92 -25.51
CA ARG A 366 7.26 4.51 -26.86
C ARG A 366 5.86 4.59 -27.47
N ILE A 367 4.89 3.87 -26.90
CA ILE A 367 3.50 3.86 -27.35
C ILE A 367 2.80 5.14 -26.89
N CYS A 368 2.29 5.89 -27.86
CA CYS A 368 1.64 7.17 -27.67
C CYS A 368 0.12 7.07 -27.56
N ALA A 369 -0.49 5.99 -28.04
CA ALA A 369 -1.93 5.74 -27.92
C ALA A 369 -2.27 4.24 -28.05
N GLY A 370 -3.38 3.82 -27.43
CA GLY A 370 -3.87 2.44 -27.52
C GLY A 370 -5.36 2.34 -27.82
N ILE A 371 -5.80 1.26 -28.48
CA ILE A 371 -7.21 1.01 -28.79
C ILE A 371 -7.56 -0.45 -28.48
N ASN A 372 -8.65 -0.65 -27.74
CA ASN A 372 -9.26 -1.93 -27.48
C ASN A 372 -10.59 -2.06 -28.24
N LEU A 373 -10.62 -2.95 -29.23
CA LEU A 373 -11.83 -3.35 -29.97
C LEU A 373 -12.46 -4.57 -29.28
N ASP A 374 -13.41 -4.28 -28.38
CA ASP A 374 -14.28 -5.24 -27.69
C ASP A 374 -13.57 -6.38 -26.93
N GLY A 375 -12.38 -6.10 -26.40
CA GLY A 375 -11.60 -7.00 -25.56
C GLY A 375 -11.91 -6.87 -24.06
N PHE A 376 -11.98 -8.02 -23.37
CA PHE A 376 -12.04 -8.08 -21.92
C PHE A 376 -10.63 -7.80 -21.35
N MET A 377 -10.47 -6.83 -20.45
CA MET A 377 -9.14 -6.49 -19.92
C MET A 377 -8.76 -7.41 -18.76
N PHE A 378 -7.58 -8.02 -18.88
CA PHE A 378 -6.91 -8.85 -17.88
C PHE A 378 -5.39 -8.71 -18.06
N GLY A 379 -4.60 -9.23 -17.13
CA GLY A 379 -3.15 -8.99 -17.10
C GLY A 379 -2.69 -8.00 -16.05
N ASP A 380 -1.49 -7.43 -16.22
CA ASP A 380 -0.97 -6.43 -15.28
C ASP A 380 -1.74 -5.12 -15.32
N ILE A 381 -2.58 -4.92 -16.34
CA ILE A 381 -3.50 -3.78 -16.38
C ILE A 381 -4.46 -3.76 -15.19
N VAL A 382 -4.82 -4.92 -14.61
CA VAL A 382 -5.62 -5.00 -13.38
C VAL A 382 -5.00 -4.14 -12.29
N ASP A 383 -3.67 -4.15 -12.25
CA ASP A 383 -2.88 -3.50 -11.23
C ASP A 383 -2.17 -2.25 -11.73
N SER A 384 -2.46 -1.75 -12.93
CA SER A 384 -1.72 -0.64 -13.53
C SER A 384 -2.65 0.44 -14.05
N VAL A 385 -2.08 1.59 -14.41
CA VAL A 385 -2.81 2.62 -15.15
C VAL A 385 -2.19 2.75 -16.54
N ILE A 386 -3.05 2.81 -17.55
CA ILE A 386 -2.63 3.00 -18.94
C ILE A 386 -1.99 4.40 -19.04
N PRO A 387 -0.70 4.53 -19.42
CA PRO A 387 0.01 5.80 -19.33
C PRO A 387 -0.31 6.76 -20.50
N CYS A 388 -0.87 6.24 -21.59
CA CYS A 388 -1.21 7.01 -22.79
C CYS A 388 -2.73 7.08 -23.02
N PRO A 389 -3.23 8.03 -23.82
CA PRO A 389 -4.63 8.04 -24.25
C PRO A 389 -5.06 6.67 -24.79
N PHE A 390 -6.23 6.19 -24.34
CA PHE A 390 -6.72 4.87 -24.72
C PHE A 390 -8.18 4.91 -25.14
N MET A 391 -8.52 4.26 -26.25
CA MET A 391 -9.89 4.16 -26.76
C MET A 391 -10.45 2.77 -26.50
N PHE A 392 -11.65 2.70 -25.91
CA PHE A 392 -12.40 1.48 -25.69
C PHE A 392 -13.64 1.49 -26.57
N ILE A 393 -13.82 0.47 -27.43
CA ILE A 393 -15.00 0.30 -28.27
C ILE A 393 -15.73 -0.99 -27.85
N HIS A 394 -17.03 -0.91 -27.52
CA HIS A 394 -17.81 -2.04 -27.00
C HIS A 394 -19.09 -2.35 -27.78
N SER A 395 -19.44 -3.64 -27.74
CA SER A 395 -20.70 -4.22 -28.20
C SER A 395 -21.87 -4.14 -27.20
N GLU A 396 -23.07 -4.56 -27.61
CA GLU A 396 -24.33 -4.63 -26.84
C GLU A 396 -24.74 -6.11 -26.60
N PRO A 397 -25.03 -6.57 -25.34
CA PRO A 397 -26.27 -6.23 -24.63
C PRO A 397 -26.13 -5.86 -23.13
N PHE A 398 -27.25 -5.36 -22.57
CA PHE A 398 -27.47 -4.75 -21.26
C PHE A 398 -27.29 -5.73 -20.07
N VAL A 399 -26.18 -5.60 -19.33
CA VAL A 399 -26.17 -5.81 -17.87
C VAL A 399 -25.91 -4.44 -17.26
N ALA A 400 -26.92 -3.95 -16.53
CA ALA A 400 -26.96 -2.61 -15.98
C ALA A 400 -25.73 -2.30 -15.11
N GLU A 401 -25.11 -1.14 -15.40
CA GLU A 401 -24.36 -0.27 -14.47
C GLU A 401 -22.97 -0.67 -13.96
N ALA A 402 -22.26 -1.64 -14.55
CA ALA A 402 -20.87 -1.87 -14.17
C ALA A 402 -19.94 -2.38 -15.29
N TYR A 403 -19.69 -1.54 -16.30
CA TYR A 403 -18.73 -1.88 -17.35
C TYR A 403 -17.32 -2.14 -16.81
N ILE A 404 -16.75 -3.26 -17.26
CA ILE A 404 -15.41 -3.77 -16.98
C ILE A 404 -14.33 -2.71 -17.28
N ASN A 405 -14.49 -2.05 -18.43
CA ASN A 405 -13.57 -1.04 -18.93
C ASN A 405 -13.78 0.36 -18.36
N ASP A 406 -14.89 0.63 -17.68
CA ASP A 406 -15.11 1.91 -17.01
C ASP A 406 -14.14 2.10 -15.82
N ALA A 407 -13.78 1.01 -15.14
CA ALA A 407 -12.75 1.02 -14.09
C ALA A 407 -11.35 1.39 -14.63
N TYR A 408 -11.06 1.05 -15.90
CA TYR A 408 -9.80 1.41 -16.56
C TYR A 408 -9.89 2.79 -17.22
N TYR A 409 -11.03 3.11 -17.85
CA TYR A 409 -11.33 4.40 -18.45
C TYR A 409 -11.30 5.52 -17.40
N SER A 410 -11.92 5.32 -16.23
CA SER A 410 -11.84 6.25 -15.10
C SER A 410 -10.40 6.56 -14.67
N LYS A 411 -9.48 5.59 -14.77
CA LYS A 411 -8.05 5.75 -14.44
C LYS A 411 -7.20 6.27 -15.61
N SER A 412 -7.67 6.13 -16.85
CA SER A 412 -6.92 6.50 -18.07
C SER A 412 -6.80 8.04 -18.25
N PRO A 413 -5.84 8.53 -19.07
CA PRO A 413 -5.64 9.96 -19.32
C PRO A 413 -6.90 10.67 -19.84
N GLU A 414 -6.99 11.99 -19.68
CA GLU A 414 -8.17 12.81 -20.03
C GLU A 414 -8.62 12.66 -21.49
N LYS A 415 -7.68 12.46 -22.42
CA LYS A 415 -7.96 12.25 -23.85
C LYS A 415 -8.49 10.85 -24.21
N SER A 416 -8.59 9.95 -23.24
CA SER A 416 -9.12 8.60 -23.46
C SER A 416 -10.62 8.64 -23.75
N ILE A 417 -11.14 7.62 -24.43
CA ILE A 417 -12.53 7.58 -24.88
C ILE A 417 -13.12 6.21 -24.58
N LEU A 418 -14.33 6.20 -24.04
CA LEU A 418 -15.15 5.01 -23.90
C LEU A 418 -16.37 5.14 -24.81
N MET A 419 -16.49 4.22 -25.75
CA MET A 419 -17.49 4.25 -26.82
C MET A 419 -18.26 2.92 -26.89
N LYS A 420 -19.57 3.02 -27.06
CA LYS A 420 -20.47 1.90 -27.34
C LYS A 420 -21.06 2.05 -28.74
N VAL A 421 -21.24 0.93 -29.44
CA VAL A 421 -21.95 0.88 -30.74
C VAL A 421 -23.22 0.04 -30.60
N SER A 422 -24.38 0.70 -30.66
CA SER A 422 -25.70 0.06 -30.59
C SER A 422 -25.92 -0.93 -31.72
N GLY A 423 -26.48 -2.10 -31.39
CA GLY A 423 -26.74 -3.17 -32.34
C GLY A 423 -25.51 -3.98 -32.76
N ALA A 424 -24.29 -3.65 -32.30
CA ALA A 424 -23.09 -4.45 -32.56
C ALA A 424 -22.89 -5.54 -31.48
N LYS A 425 -22.32 -6.69 -31.87
CA LYS A 425 -21.76 -7.73 -30.99
C LYS A 425 -20.27 -7.95 -31.24
N HIS A 426 -19.63 -8.78 -30.43
CA HIS A 426 -18.19 -9.04 -30.47
C HIS A 426 -17.59 -9.23 -31.87
N ALA A 427 -18.18 -10.12 -32.69
CA ALA A 427 -17.63 -10.40 -34.02
C ALA A 427 -17.80 -9.25 -35.02
N ASN A 428 -18.64 -8.24 -34.71
CA ASN A 428 -18.91 -7.15 -35.64
C ASN A 428 -17.72 -6.21 -35.85
N PHE A 429 -16.79 -6.10 -34.90
CA PHE A 429 -15.61 -5.23 -34.98
C PHE A 429 -14.46 -5.88 -35.79
N SER A 430 -14.81 -6.56 -36.87
CA SER A 430 -13.88 -7.20 -37.80
C SER A 430 -14.51 -7.34 -39.19
N ASP A 431 -13.69 -7.65 -40.19
CA ASP A 431 -14.15 -7.88 -41.57
C ASP A 431 -15.08 -9.09 -41.69
N MET A 432 -15.19 -9.92 -40.63
CA MET A 432 -16.18 -11.01 -40.55
C MET A 432 -17.62 -10.52 -40.68
N SER A 433 -17.88 -9.24 -40.39
CA SER A 433 -19.15 -8.55 -40.65
C SER A 433 -19.57 -8.56 -42.13
N LEU A 434 -18.63 -8.79 -43.05
CA LEU A 434 -18.85 -8.77 -44.50
C LEU A 434 -19.02 -10.18 -45.09
N TRP A 435 -18.83 -11.25 -44.31
CA TRP A 435 -18.74 -12.63 -44.82
C TRP A 435 -20.08 -13.25 -45.26
N GLY A 436 -21.19 -12.50 -45.16
CA GLY A 436 -22.51 -12.91 -45.61
C GLY A 436 -23.42 -13.48 -44.51
N GLU A 437 -24.72 -13.55 -44.82
CA GLU A 437 -25.78 -13.70 -43.82
C GLU A 437 -25.73 -14.99 -42.99
N LEU A 438 -25.26 -16.13 -43.54
CA LEU A 438 -25.19 -17.37 -42.75
C LEU A 438 -24.12 -17.32 -41.68
N ILE A 439 -23.03 -16.60 -41.94
CA ILE A 439 -21.95 -16.42 -40.97
C ILE A 439 -22.38 -15.37 -39.95
N THR A 440 -22.98 -14.27 -40.39
CA THR A 440 -23.44 -13.19 -39.50
C THR A 440 -24.74 -13.51 -38.77
N ALA A 441 -25.43 -14.62 -39.07
CA ALA A 441 -26.59 -15.10 -38.31
C ALA A 441 -26.21 -15.83 -37.01
N GLN A 442 -24.91 -16.05 -36.76
CA GLN A 442 -24.43 -16.66 -35.52
C GLN A 442 -24.62 -15.74 -34.31
N GLU A 443 -24.72 -16.32 -33.11
CA GLU A 443 -25.03 -15.57 -31.87
C GLU A 443 -24.03 -14.46 -31.52
N ASN A 444 -22.80 -14.51 -32.05
CA ASN A 444 -21.74 -13.52 -31.82
C ASN A 444 -21.84 -12.25 -32.67
N PHE A 445 -22.83 -12.15 -33.57
CA PHE A 445 -23.11 -10.96 -34.39
C PHE A 445 -24.40 -10.28 -33.95
N GLY A 446 -24.40 -8.95 -34.03
CA GLY A 446 -25.51 -8.08 -33.65
C GLY A 446 -26.43 -7.75 -34.82
N SER A 447 -27.42 -6.89 -34.56
CA SER A 447 -28.42 -6.46 -35.54
C SER A 447 -27.94 -5.34 -36.48
N ILE A 448 -26.80 -4.72 -36.20
CA ILE A 448 -26.23 -3.66 -37.04
C ILE A 448 -25.76 -4.22 -38.39
N ASN A 449 -25.90 -3.41 -39.44
CA ASN A 449 -25.38 -3.76 -40.77
C ASN A 449 -23.84 -3.82 -40.75
N GLY A 450 -23.27 -4.86 -41.37
CA GLY A 450 -21.83 -5.10 -41.38
C GLY A 450 -20.98 -3.99 -42.01
N HIS A 451 -21.43 -3.37 -43.10
CA HIS A 451 -20.72 -2.23 -43.69
C HIS A 451 -20.79 -1.01 -42.77
N ARG A 452 -21.93 -0.80 -42.11
CA ARG A 452 -22.15 0.34 -41.22
C ARG A 452 -21.26 0.29 -39.98
N VAL A 453 -21.09 -0.87 -39.36
CA VAL A 453 -20.20 -1.01 -38.19
C VAL A 453 -18.73 -0.84 -38.56
N ILE A 454 -18.30 -1.30 -39.75
CA ILE A 454 -16.95 -1.06 -40.26
C ILE A 454 -16.72 0.42 -40.54
N GLU A 455 -17.70 1.11 -41.16
CA GLU A 455 -17.65 2.55 -41.38
C GLU A 455 -17.47 3.31 -40.05
N ILE A 456 -18.27 2.98 -39.03
CA ILE A 456 -18.16 3.57 -37.69
C ILE A 456 -16.78 3.31 -37.09
N MET A 457 -16.30 2.06 -37.13
CA MET A 457 -15.00 1.68 -36.58
C MET A 457 -13.87 2.47 -37.26
N ASN A 458 -13.83 2.45 -38.59
CA ASN A 458 -12.84 3.17 -39.40
C ASN A 458 -12.81 4.67 -39.08
N THR A 459 -13.99 5.30 -39.07
CA THR A 459 -14.13 6.74 -38.83
C THR A 459 -13.64 7.15 -37.43
N TYR A 460 -14.08 6.43 -36.40
CA TYR A 460 -13.75 6.79 -35.01
C TYR A 460 -12.32 6.43 -34.61
N VAL A 461 -11.80 5.28 -35.08
CA VAL A 461 -10.40 4.89 -34.87
C VAL A 461 -9.46 5.91 -35.54
N LEU A 462 -9.74 6.28 -36.80
CA LEU A 462 -8.94 7.29 -37.50
C LEU A 462 -8.98 8.65 -36.79
N ALA A 463 -10.16 9.11 -36.37
CA ALA A 463 -10.28 10.35 -35.61
C ALA A 463 -9.49 10.30 -34.29
N PHE A 464 -9.57 9.20 -33.54
CA PHE A 464 -8.81 9.05 -32.29
C PHE A 464 -7.29 9.08 -32.52
N LEU A 465 -6.80 8.37 -33.53
CA LEU A 465 -5.37 8.37 -33.87
C LEU A 465 -4.88 9.74 -34.37
N ASN A 466 -5.67 10.44 -35.18
CA ASN A 466 -5.31 11.79 -35.62
C ASN A 466 -5.25 12.78 -34.43
N SER A 467 -6.20 12.70 -33.51
CA SER A 467 -6.21 13.53 -32.30
C SER A 467 -5.03 13.26 -31.36
N THR A 468 -4.61 12.00 -31.25
CA THR A 468 -3.57 11.58 -30.29
C THR A 468 -2.16 11.62 -30.86
N LEU A 469 -1.95 11.17 -32.10
CA LEU A 469 -0.63 11.12 -32.74
C LEU A 469 -0.31 12.36 -33.57
N ASN A 470 -1.31 12.96 -34.23
CA ASN A 470 -1.12 14.12 -35.10
C ASN A 470 -1.56 15.45 -34.44
N GLY A 471 -2.21 15.39 -33.27
CA GLY A 471 -2.63 16.55 -32.50
C GLY A 471 -3.79 17.34 -33.12
N THR A 472 -4.56 16.73 -34.02
CA THR A 472 -5.73 17.38 -34.64
C THR A 472 -6.89 17.50 -33.64
N VAL A 473 -7.74 18.50 -33.82
CA VAL A 473 -8.96 18.65 -33.01
C VAL A 473 -10.12 17.99 -33.75
N GLU A 474 -10.54 16.82 -33.27
CA GLU A 474 -11.63 16.04 -33.88
C GLU A 474 -12.94 16.23 -33.12
N SER A 475 -13.88 16.99 -33.70
CA SER A 475 -15.19 17.24 -33.07
C SER A 475 -16.01 15.97 -32.87
N LEU A 476 -15.79 14.95 -33.72
CA LEU A 476 -16.46 13.65 -33.66
C LEU A 476 -16.27 12.93 -32.32
N LEU A 477 -15.16 13.20 -31.63
CA LEU A 477 -14.81 12.58 -30.35
C LEU A 477 -15.43 13.29 -29.14
N THR A 478 -16.05 14.46 -29.32
CA THR A 478 -16.50 15.33 -28.22
C THR A 478 -17.99 15.64 -28.22
N CYS A 479 -18.67 15.50 -29.37
CA CYS A 479 -20.12 15.70 -29.50
C CYS A 479 -20.77 14.48 -30.17
N PRO A 480 -21.96 14.05 -29.71
CA PRO A 480 -22.74 13.05 -30.43
C PRO A 480 -23.04 13.57 -31.85
N SER A 481 -22.52 12.90 -32.88
CA SER A 481 -22.87 13.21 -34.25
C SER A 481 -24.28 12.70 -34.54
N GLY A 482 -25.14 13.55 -35.10
CA GLY A 482 -26.45 13.08 -35.59
C GLY A 482 -26.35 12.07 -36.74
N GLU A 483 -25.19 11.99 -37.39
CA GLU A 483 -24.90 11.04 -38.47
C GLU A 483 -24.58 9.64 -37.95
N TYR A 484 -23.97 9.51 -36.78
CA TYR A 484 -23.61 8.23 -36.14
C TYR A 484 -24.42 8.03 -34.86
N TRP A 485 -25.74 7.98 -35.00
CA TRP A 485 -26.67 7.83 -33.89
C TRP A 485 -26.52 6.50 -33.15
N GLU A 486 -25.90 5.49 -33.77
CA GLU A 486 -25.57 4.21 -33.15
C GLU A 486 -24.45 4.33 -32.12
N VAL A 487 -23.69 5.44 -32.14
CA VAL A 487 -22.53 5.65 -31.31
C VAL A 487 -22.88 6.43 -30.06
N GLU A 488 -22.59 5.84 -28.92
CA GLU A 488 -22.67 6.49 -27.61
C GLU A 488 -21.26 6.66 -27.04
N ILE A 489 -20.81 7.91 -26.89
CA ILE A 489 -19.57 8.23 -26.16
C ILE A 489 -19.93 8.45 -24.70
N LEU A 490 -19.42 7.58 -23.84
CA LEU A 490 -19.64 7.65 -22.41
C LEU A 490 -18.71 8.70 -21.82
N LYS A 491 -19.30 9.76 -21.24
CA LYS A 491 -18.55 10.77 -20.53
C LYS A 491 -17.93 10.15 -19.29
N LYS A 492 -16.67 10.49 -19.05
CA LYS A 492 -16.02 10.25 -17.77
C LYS A 492 -16.86 10.96 -16.71
N VAL A 493 -17.62 10.20 -15.92
CA VAL A 493 -18.45 10.78 -14.87
C VAL A 493 -17.49 11.50 -13.93
N GLY A 494 -17.75 12.78 -13.65
CA GLY A 494 -17.08 13.50 -12.57
C GLY A 494 -17.47 12.82 -11.27
N SER A 495 -16.75 11.77 -10.90
CA SER A 495 -16.90 11.08 -9.63
C SER A 495 -16.53 12.07 -8.54
N SER A 496 -17.53 12.75 -7.99
CA SER A 496 -17.39 13.58 -6.80
C SER A 496 -16.93 12.78 -5.59
N ASP A 497 -16.81 11.44 -5.67
CA ASP A 497 -16.35 10.60 -4.56
C ASP A 497 -15.22 9.60 -4.89
N ILE A 498 -14.71 9.49 -6.13
CA ILE A 498 -13.66 8.49 -6.44
C ILE A 498 -12.64 9.00 -7.48
N LYS A 499 -11.71 9.86 -7.06
CA LYS A 499 -10.42 10.01 -7.75
C LYS A 499 -9.47 8.91 -7.27
N ILE A 500 -9.44 7.74 -7.90
CA ILE A 500 -8.23 6.90 -7.86
C ILE A 500 -7.28 7.50 -8.88
N THR A 501 -6.55 8.53 -8.46
CA THR A 501 -5.43 9.04 -9.26
C THR A 501 -4.37 7.93 -9.29
N PRO A 502 -3.82 7.53 -10.46
CA PRO A 502 -2.62 6.70 -10.51
C PRO A 502 -1.60 7.23 -9.51
N LEU A 503 -1.13 6.36 -8.62
CA LEU A 503 -0.07 6.66 -7.69
C LEU A 503 1.19 6.89 -8.51
N SER A 504 1.53 8.16 -8.68
CA SER A 504 2.57 8.57 -9.60
C SER A 504 3.62 9.45 -8.95
N GLY A 505 4.89 9.10 -9.15
CA GLY A 505 6.04 9.68 -8.46
C GLY A 505 6.62 8.76 -7.37
N GLU A 506 7.71 9.20 -6.76
CA GLU A 506 8.37 8.49 -5.65
C GLU A 506 7.39 8.24 -4.48
N TYR A 507 7.62 7.17 -3.71
CA TYR A 507 6.83 6.82 -2.52
C TYR A 507 5.31 6.84 -2.76
N LEU A 508 4.84 6.04 -3.72
CA LEU A 508 3.41 5.91 -4.05
C LEU A 508 2.77 7.22 -4.54
N GLY A 509 3.56 8.17 -5.04
CA GLY A 509 3.08 9.48 -5.49
C GLY A 509 2.57 10.40 -4.39
N GLN A 510 2.83 10.06 -3.13
CA GLN A 510 2.49 10.92 -2.01
C GLN A 510 3.52 12.03 -1.88
N LYS A 511 3.05 13.24 -1.54
CA LYS A 511 3.96 14.35 -1.24
C LYS A 511 4.82 13.97 -0.03
N PRO A 512 6.17 14.00 -0.12
CA PRO A 512 7.04 13.69 0.99
C PRO A 512 6.70 14.51 2.25
N PRO A 513 6.70 13.89 3.43
CA PRO A 513 6.41 14.57 4.69
C PRO A 513 7.54 15.54 5.06
N GLY A 514 7.20 16.54 5.87
CA GLY A 514 8.20 17.35 6.57
C GLY A 514 8.58 16.71 7.90
N CYS A 515 8.82 17.52 8.92
CA CYS A 515 9.07 17.04 10.28
C CYS A 515 7.82 16.45 10.95
N GLU A 516 6.62 16.79 10.48
CA GLU A 516 5.39 16.18 10.98
C GLU A 516 5.10 14.84 10.29
N PRO A 517 4.86 13.75 11.05
CA PRO A 517 4.48 12.48 10.46
C PRO A 517 3.14 12.54 9.72
N LYS A 518 3.08 11.84 8.58
CA LYS A 518 1.86 11.68 7.78
C LYS A 518 1.52 10.21 7.62
N LEU A 519 0.25 9.89 7.38
CA LEU A 519 -0.15 8.55 7.00
C LEU A 519 0.47 8.19 5.65
N LEU A 520 1.10 7.03 5.58
CA LEU A 520 1.57 6.46 4.32
C LEU A 520 0.47 5.61 3.70
N ALA A 521 0.32 5.72 2.38
CA ALA A 521 -0.52 4.83 1.57
C ALA A 521 -2.01 4.74 1.98
N GLN A 522 -2.57 5.79 2.58
CA GLN A 522 -3.99 5.82 2.97
C GLN A 522 -4.90 5.58 1.75
N GLY A 523 -5.76 4.57 1.82
CA GLY A 523 -6.66 4.18 0.73
C GLY A 523 -6.01 3.39 -0.41
N ILE A 524 -4.71 3.09 -0.32
CA ILE A 524 -3.93 2.38 -1.34
C ILE A 524 -3.65 0.94 -0.89
N ILE A 525 -3.21 0.77 0.35
CA ILE A 525 -2.96 -0.55 0.94
C ILE A 525 -4.32 -1.17 1.32
N PRO A 526 -4.58 -2.45 1.00
CA PRO A 526 -5.89 -3.06 1.21
C PRO A 526 -6.34 -2.93 2.67
N TYR A 527 -7.58 -2.48 2.88
CA TYR A 527 -8.14 -2.17 4.20
C TYR A 527 -8.58 -3.44 4.98
N ASP A 528 -8.55 -4.61 4.36
CA ASP A 528 -9.12 -5.85 4.90
C ASP A 528 -8.21 -6.60 5.90
N GLY A 529 -7.06 -6.03 6.24
CA GLY A 529 -6.12 -6.61 7.21
C GLY A 529 -5.46 -5.57 8.14
N ILE A 530 -4.96 -6.05 9.28
CA ILE A 530 -4.15 -5.28 10.22
C ILE A 530 -2.79 -5.03 9.57
N GLN A 531 -2.46 -3.76 9.35
CA GLN A 531 -1.18 -3.31 8.81
C GLN A 531 -0.14 -3.40 9.92
N HIS A 532 0.72 -4.41 9.91
CA HIS A 532 1.63 -4.69 11.03
C HIS A 532 3.03 -4.91 10.49
N CYS A 533 4.07 -4.44 11.19
CA CYS A 533 5.45 -4.29 10.69
C CYS A 533 5.65 -3.21 9.62
N PHE A 534 6.83 -2.58 9.60
CA PHE A 534 7.16 -1.47 8.70
C PHE A 534 7.06 -1.86 7.22
N PRO A 535 6.67 -0.91 6.33
CA PRO A 535 6.91 -1.03 4.91
C PRO A 535 8.41 -0.84 4.62
N THR A 536 8.98 -1.68 3.77
CA THR A 536 10.37 -1.56 3.32
C THR A 536 10.39 -1.30 1.82
N PHE A 537 11.16 -0.31 1.40
CA PHE A 537 11.39 0.00 -0.01
C PHE A 537 12.70 -0.62 -0.47
N THR A 538 12.81 -0.94 -1.75
CA THR A 538 14.11 -1.24 -2.36
C THR A 538 15.02 -0.01 -2.32
N PRO A 539 16.35 -0.19 -2.35
CA PRO A 539 17.29 0.94 -2.32
C PRO A 539 17.09 1.98 -3.44
N ASP A 540 16.55 1.57 -4.59
CA ASP A 540 16.21 2.45 -5.71
C ASP A 540 14.82 3.11 -5.57
N GLY A 541 14.07 2.79 -4.52
CA GLY A 541 12.72 3.30 -4.25
C GLY A 541 11.63 2.77 -5.17
N LYS A 542 11.91 1.75 -6.00
CA LYS A 542 10.99 1.28 -7.06
C LYS A 542 10.13 0.09 -6.68
N GLU A 543 10.41 -0.61 -5.59
CA GLU A 543 9.54 -1.64 -5.08
C GLU A 543 9.29 -1.37 -3.59
N VAL A 544 8.07 -1.65 -3.12
CA VAL A 544 7.72 -1.58 -1.70
C VAL A 544 7.11 -2.91 -1.27
N TYR A 545 7.55 -3.40 -0.12
CA TYR A 545 7.07 -4.63 0.50
C TYR A 545 6.57 -4.30 1.91
N TRP A 546 5.45 -4.87 2.31
CA TRP A 546 4.89 -4.66 3.65
C TRP A 546 4.11 -5.90 4.09
N MET A 547 3.79 -6.00 5.38
CA MET A 547 2.95 -7.07 5.88
C MET A 547 1.53 -6.56 6.19
N SER A 548 0.54 -7.35 5.78
CA SER A 548 -0.85 -7.20 6.20
C SER A 548 -1.40 -8.56 6.62
N GLY A 549 -2.14 -8.60 7.72
CA GLY A 549 -2.60 -9.86 8.31
C GLY A 549 -4.03 -9.83 8.84
N LYS A 550 -4.55 -11.01 9.17
CA LYS A 550 -5.88 -11.18 9.76
C LYS A 550 -5.88 -12.31 10.77
N PHE A 551 -6.80 -12.26 11.72
CA PHE A 551 -7.06 -13.37 12.62
C PHE A 551 -7.87 -14.46 11.90
N ILE A 552 -7.35 -15.69 11.92
CA ILE A 552 -8.02 -16.90 11.41
C ILE A 552 -7.99 -17.91 12.55
N ASP A 553 -9.17 -18.34 13.03
CA ASP A 553 -9.33 -19.26 14.16
C ASP A 553 -8.47 -18.85 15.39
N ASP A 554 -8.60 -17.59 15.81
CA ASP A 554 -7.86 -16.95 16.91
C ASP A 554 -6.32 -16.89 16.75
N ARG A 555 -5.80 -17.18 15.54
CA ARG A 555 -4.37 -17.04 15.21
C ARG A 555 -4.15 -15.94 14.19
N PHE A 556 -3.22 -15.04 14.48
CA PHE A 556 -2.83 -14.00 13.54
C PHE A 556 -1.99 -14.59 12.39
N LYS A 557 -2.48 -14.43 11.16
CA LYS A 557 -1.77 -14.79 9.93
C LYS A 557 -1.37 -13.52 9.19
N GLY A 558 -0.07 -13.23 9.15
CA GLY A 558 0.55 -12.18 8.35
C GLY A 558 0.95 -12.68 6.97
N THR A 559 0.73 -11.84 5.97
CA THR A 559 1.09 -12.06 4.57
C THR A 559 1.92 -10.89 4.09
N ILE A 560 3.01 -11.15 3.38
CA ILE A 560 3.83 -10.10 2.77
C ILE A 560 3.26 -9.74 1.40
N TRP A 561 2.95 -8.46 1.24
CA TRP A 561 2.46 -7.83 0.02
C TRP A 561 3.56 -6.98 -0.60
N TYR A 562 3.43 -6.69 -1.88
CA TYR A 562 4.32 -5.79 -2.59
C TYR A 562 3.62 -4.99 -3.69
N MET A 563 4.24 -3.87 -4.04
CA MET A 563 3.94 -3.06 -5.23
C MET A 563 5.25 -2.71 -5.92
N LYS A 564 5.19 -2.50 -7.23
CA LYS A 564 6.33 -2.06 -8.04
C LYS A 564 5.98 -0.81 -8.81
N GLU A 565 6.92 0.11 -8.85
CA GLU A 565 6.91 1.31 -9.66
C GLU A 565 7.49 0.97 -11.04
N LYS A 566 6.72 1.28 -12.09
CA LYS A 566 7.18 1.24 -13.48
C LYS A 566 6.77 2.54 -14.17
N TYR A 567 7.76 3.29 -14.68
CA TYR A 567 7.59 4.55 -15.43
C TYR A 567 6.89 5.69 -14.66
N GLY A 568 7.22 5.81 -13.38
CA GLY A 568 6.63 6.74 -12.44
C GLY A 568 5.25 6.33 -11.95
N ILE A 569 4.75 5.13 -12.24
CA ILE A 569 3.41 4.66 -11.84
C ILE A 569 3.53 3.38 -11.01
N TRP A 570 2.88 3.34 -9.85
CA TRP A 570 2.88 2.17 -8.98
C TRP A 570 1.80 1.16 -9.35
N SER A 571 2.17 -0.13 -9.33
CA SER A 571 1.25 -1.24 -9.47
C SER A 571 0.32 -1.34 -8.27
N SER A 572 -0.85 -1.96 -8.37
CA SER A 572 -1.68 -2.31 -7.21
C SER A 572 -0.98 -3.35 -6.31
N PRO A 573 -1.42 -3.45 -5.04
CA PRO A 573 -0.95 -4.46 -4.08
C PRO A 573 -1.10 -5.91 -4.55
N LYS A 574 0.00 -6.68 -4.57
CA LYS A 574 0.05 -8.13 -4.82
C LYS A 574 0.66 -8.89 -3.64
N ILE A 575 0.30 -10.15 -3.42
CA ILE A 575 1.00 -11.01 -2.45
C ILE A 575 2.37 -11.39 -3.03
N ALA A 576 3.43 -11.28 -2.23
CA ALA A 576 4.77 -11.67 -2.66
C ALA A 576 4.82 -13.18 -2.94
N ALA A 577 5.50 -13.59 -4.02
CA ALA A 577 5.50 -14.98 -4.50
C ALA A 577 5.96 -16.03 -3.45
N PHE A 578 6.75 -15.61 -2.46
CA PHE A 578 7.23 -16.44 -1.36
C PHE A 578 6.32 -16.44 -0.11
N SER A 579 5.20 -15.72 -0.13
CA SER A 579 4.29 -15.52 1.00
C SER A 579 2.83 -15.93 0.69
N GLY A 580 1.97 -15.91 1.71
CA GLY A 580 0.53 -16.20 1.62
C GLY A 580 0.13 -17.57 2.17
N GLU A 581 1.05 -18.53 2.21
CA GLU A 581 0.82 -19.85 2.80
C GLU A 581 1.04 -19.85 4.32
N TYR A 582 2.20 -19.34 4.75
CA TYR A 582 2.67 -19.32 6.15
C TYR A 582 2.46 -17.95 6.81
N ASN A 583 2.89 -17.80 8.05
CA ASN A 583 2.78 -16.57 8.81
C ASN A 583 4.05 -15.73 8.64
N ASP A 584 4.10 -14.90 7.59
CA ASP A 584 5.30 -14.18 7.14
C ASP A 584 5.28 -12.69 7.52
N HIS A 585 6.34 -12.22 8.19
CA HIS A 585 6.37 -10.93 8.90
C HIS A 585 7.67 -10.16 8.62
N ALA A 586 7.64 -8.84 8.83
CA ALA A 586 8.82 -7.94 8.86
C ALA A 586 9.79 -8.11 7.67
N PRO A 587 9.38 -7.78 6.44
CA PRO A 587 10.28 -7.77 5.29
C PRO A 587 11.39 -6.71 5.45
N PHE A 588 12.65 -7.07 5.16
CA PHE A 588 13.81 -6.16 5.26
C PHE A 588 14.79 -6.39 4.11
N PHE A 589 15.10 -5.35 3.32
CA PHE A 589 16.06 -5.43 2.20
C PHE A 589 17.50 -5.21 2.62
N THR A 590 18.43 -5.93 1.99
CA THR A 590 19.85 -5.55 1.95
C THR A 590 20.05 -4.23 1.21
N SER A 591 21.17 -3.54 1.50
CA SER A 591 21.50 -2.25 0.89
C SER A 591 21.71 -2.30 -0.63
N ASP A 592 21.99 -3.48 -1.19
CA ASP A 592 22.10 -3.71 -2.63
C ASP A 592 20.78 -4.12 -3.30
N GLY A 593 19.72 -4.35 -2.52
CA GLY A 593 18.40 -4.77 -3.02
C GLY A 593 18.33 -6.19 -3.58
N ASN A 594 19.42 -6.96 -3.47
CA ASN A 594 19.51 -8.32 -4.02
C ASN A 594 18.94 -9.39 -3.10
N ARG A 595 18.73 -9.08 -1.81
CA ARG A 595 18.19 -10.01 -0.83
C ARG A 595 17.13 -9.34 0.04
N LEU A 596 16.07 -10.09 0.32
CA LEU A 596 15.00 -9.71 1.26
C LEU A 596 14.92 -10.74 2.39
N TYR A 597 15.06 -10.27 3.62
CA TYR A 597 14.87 -11.03 4.84
C TYR A 597 13.44 -10.90 5.35
N PHE A 598 12.91 -11.93 6.02
CA PHE A 598 11.60 -11.91 6.66
C PHE A 598 11.52 -12.97 7.76
N SER A 599 10.55 -12.85 8.66
CA SER A 599 10.31 -13.83 9.73
C SER A 599 9.18 -14.78 9.32
N SER A 600 9.32 -16.09 9.53
CA SER A 600 8.31 -17.08 9.11
C SER A 600 8.26 -18.31 10.02
N ASP A 601 7.07 -18.89 10.18
CA ASP A 601 6.81 -20.16 10.89
C ASP A 601 6.77 -21.38 9.94
N ARG A 602 7.24 -21.20 8.69
CA ARG A 602 7.27 -22.27 7.68
C ARG A 602 8.14 -23.48 8.09
N PRO A 603 7.81 -24.69 7.60
CA PRO A 603 8.61 -25.89 7.82
C PRO A 603 10.07 -25.73 7.37
N GLY A 604 11.00 -26.36 8.09
CA GLY A 604 12.44 -26.28 7.83
C GLY A 604 13.20 -25.31 8.73
N GLY A 605 12.49 -24.62 9.62
CA GLY A 605 13.08 -23.87 10.73
C GLY A 605 13.41 -24.72 11.96
N PHE A 606 13.98 -24.07 12.97
CA PHE A 606 14.25 -24.59 14.30
C PHE A 606 13.01 -24.41 15.18
N GLY A 607 12.46 -25.52 15.68
CA GLY A 607 11.30 -25.49 16.58
C GLY A 607 9.98 -25.12 15.88
N LYS A 608 9.00 -24.65 16.68
CA LYS A 608 7.68 -24.20 16.20
C LYS A 608 7.55 -22.66 16.20
N ALA A 609 8.54 -21.96 16.73
CA ALA A 609 8.59 -20.50 16.74
C ALA A 609 8.99 -19.97 15.36
N LYS A 610 8.71 -18.68 15.11
CA LYS A 610 9.16 -18.03 13.88
C LYS A 610 10.68 -17.91 13.86
N ASN A 611 11.26 -18.06 12.68
CA ASN A 611 12.68 -17.88 12.42
C ASN A 611 12.90 -16.82 11.35
N ILE A 612 14.15 -16.36 11.20
CA ILE A 612 14.57 -15.47 10.12
C ILE A 612 14.86 -16.30 8.86
N TRP A 613 14.25 -15.90 7.76
CA TRP A 613 14.39 -16.46 6.41
C TRP A 613 14.80 -15.36 5.45
N TYR A 614 15.30 -15.74 4.28
CA TYR A 614 15.57 -14.79 3.20
C TYR A 614 15.29 -15.39 1.82
N VAL A 615 15.14 -14.50 0.84
CA VAL A 615 15.10 -14.81 -0.58
C VAL A 615 16.14 -13.97 -1.32
N ASP A 616 16.77 -14.57 -2.32
CA ASP A 616 17.72 -13.90 -3.22
C ASP A 616 17.04 -13.56 -4.54
N ARG A 617 17.40 -12.41 -5.12
CA ARG A 617 16.89 -11.97 -6.43
C ARG A 617 17.50 -12.84 -7.53
N THR A 618 16.68 -13.29 -8.46
CA THR A 618 17.04 -14.10 -9.62
C THR A 618 16.55 -13.44 -10.91
N GLU A 619 16.96 -13.95 -12.08
CA GLU A 619 16.48 -13.45 -13.38
C GLU A 619 14.95 -13.55 -13.54
N SER A 620 14.32 -14.54 -12.87
CA SER A 620 12.88 -14.80 -12.93
C SER A 620 12.09 -14.31 -11.71
N GLY A 621 12.70 -13.55 -10.79
CA GLY A 621 12.05 -13.02 -9.59
C GLY A 621 12.82 -13.29 -8.30
N TRP A 622 12.19 -14.01 -7.35
CA TRP A 622 12.78 -14.37 -6.06
C TRP A 622 13.10 -15.87 -6.01
N SER A 623 14.17 -16.25 -5.31
CA SER A 623 14.48 -17.64 -5.00
C SER A 623 13.42 -18.27 -4.10
N ASN A 624 13.48 -19.59 -3.92
CA ASN A 624 12.78 -20.24 -2.82
C ASN A 624 13.32 -19.69 -1.47
N PRO A 625 12.48 -19.58 -0.42
CA PRO A 625 12.91 -19.15 0.90
C PRO A 625 13.99 -20.04 1.51
N ILE A 626 15.04 -19.41 2.03
CA ILE A 626 16.18 -20.06 2.67
C ILE A 626 16.21 -19.66 4.14
N ASN A 627 16.31 -20.64 5.05
CA ASN A 627 16.43 -20.36 6.48
C ASN A 627 17.82 -19.78 6.77
N LEU A 628 17.90 -18.72 7.59
CA LEU A 628 19.18 -18.07 7.92
C LEU A 628 20.18 -19.01 8.62
N GLY A 629 19.66 -20.04 9.30
CA GLY A 629 20.45 -20.99 10.08
C GLY A 629 20.74 -20.53 11.50
N SER A 630 21.37 -21.42 12.25
CA SER A 630 21.93 -21.16 13.59
C SER A 630 23.34 -20.55 13.43
N PRO A 631 23.84 -19.70 14.34
CA PRO A 631 23.29 -19.35 15.66
C PRO A 631 22.05 -18.45 15.77
N PRO A 632 21.74 -17.51 14.83
CA PRO A 632 20.62 -16.57 15.01
C PRO A 632 19.27 -17.26 15.19
N ASN A 633 19.00 -18.31 14.41
CA ASN A 633 17.80 -19.11 14.60
C ASN A 633 18.05 -20.24 15.60
N THR A 634 17.17 -20.33 16.59
CA THR A 634 17.05 -21.40 17.58
C THR A 634 15.60 -21.89 17.67
N ASP A 635 15.35 -22.92 18.48
CA ASP A 635 14.01 -23.45 18.77
C ASP A 635 13.11 -22.47 19.55
N LEU A 636 13.72 -21.47 20.21
CA LEU A 636 13.04 -20.37 20.90
C LEU A 636 12.56 -19.27 19.93
N GLY A 637 13.04 -19.27 18.69
CA GLY A 637 12.64 -18.33 17.65
C GLY A 637 13.47 -17.04 17.60
N ALA A 638 13.41 -16.40 16.44
CA ALA A 638 14.07 -15.13 16.13
C ALA A 638 13.21 -14.38 15.10
N THR A 639 12.85 -13.13 15.39
CA THR A 639 11.94 -12.34 14.54
C THR A 639 12.37 -10.88 14.40
N GLN A 640 11.79 -10.19 13.42
CA GLN A 640 11.92 -8.73 13.21
C GLN A 640 13.38 -8.29 13.13
N ALA A 641 14.09 -8.90 12.18
CA ALA A 641 15.51 -8.68 11.98
C ALA A 641 15.80 -7.34 11.28
N SER A 642 16.87 -6.68 11.71
CA SER A 642 17.47 -5.51 11.11
C SER A 642 18.98 -5.75 10.95
N PHE A 643 19.57 -5.23 9.88
CA PHE A 643 20.93 -5.58 9.47
C PHE A 643 21.78 -4.33 9.24
N THR A 644 23.05 -4.43 9.63
CA THR A 644 24.11 -3.49 9.27
C THR A 644 24.64 -3.78 7.86
N SER A 645 25.43 -2.87 7.29
CA SER A 645 26.10 -3.03 5.99
C SER A 645 27.08 -4.19 5.93
N ASP A 646 27.67 -4.59 7.07
CA ASP A 646 28.57 -5.75 7.15
C ASP A 646 27.83 -7.09 7.37
N GLY A 647 26.49 -7.06 7.47
CA GLY A 647 25.63 -8.22 7.62
C GLY A 647 25.42 -8.70 9.06
N THR A 648 25.87 -7.94 10.07
CA THR A 648 25.49 -8.18 11.47
C THR A 648 23.99 -8.03 11.65
N VAL A 649 23.36 -8.97 12.36
CA VAL A 649 21.89 -9.01 12.55
C VAL A 649 21.50 -8.64 13.98
N TYR A 650 20.50 -7.76 14.08
CA TYR A 650 19.79 -7.41 15.30
C TYR A 650 18.36 -7.92 15.20
N PHE A 651 17.87 -8.62 16.22
CA PHE A 651 16.56 -9.29 16.16
C PHE A 651 15.97 -9.48 17.54
N ILE A 652 14.68 -9.82 17.59
CA ILE A 652 13.99 -10.15 18.85
C ILE A 652 14.06 -11.65 19.09
N GLY A 653 14.47 -12.04 20.29
CA GLY A 653 14.47 -13.41 20.78
C GLY A 653 13.80 -13.55 22.15
N GLN A 654 13.50 -14.78 22.57
CA GLN A 654 12.89 -15.06 23.87
C GLN A 654 13.88 -14.82 25.02
N TYR A 655 13.44 -14.11 26.05
CA TYR A 655 14.22 -13.80 27.25
C TYR A 655 13.31 -13.66 28.47
N GLU A 656 13.39 -14.56 29.46
CA GLU A 656 12.45 -14.62 30.59
C GLU A 656 12.50 -13.40 31.55
N GLY A 657 13.52 -12.55 31.45
CA GLY A 657 13.73 -11.42 32.36
C GLY A 657 13.00 -10.11 32.01
N THR A 658 12.11 -10.10 31.01
CA THR A 658 11.33 -8.92 30.62
C THR A 658 9.82 -9.15 30.68
N GLN A 659 9.05 -8.06 30.75
CA GLN A 659 7.58 -8.06 30.80
C GLN A 659 6.93 -8.94 29.71
N TRP A 660 7.47 -8.91 28.49
CA TRP A 660 6.96 -9.69 27.34
C TRP A 660 7.76 -10.95 27.03
N LYS A 661 8.71 -11.29 27.91
CA LYS A 661 9.63 -12.41 27.74
C LYS A 661 10.45 -12.33 26.44
N THR A 662 10.81 -11.13 26.02
CA THR A 662 11.60 -10.85 24.81
C THR A 662 12.75 -9.88 25.09
N ALA A 663 13.81 -9.97 24.29
CA ALA A 663 14.90 -8.99 24.29
C ALA A 663 15.49 -8.81 22.89
N ILE A 664 16.22 -7.71 22.70
CA ILE A 664 16.98 -7.45 21.48
C ILE A 664 18.32 -8.18 21.56
N TYR A 665 18.55 -9.06 20.60
CA TYR A 665 19.80 -9.80 20.41
C TYR A 665 20.59 -9.24 19.24
N ARG A 666 21.92 -9.36 19.32
CA ARG A 666 22.88 -9.09 18.25
C ARG A 666 23.64 -10.36 17.92
N SER A 667 23.78 -10.69 16.64
CA SER A 667 24.69 -11.72 16.15
C SER A 667 25.59 -11.16 15.05
N LYS A 668 26.88 -10.98 15.38
CA LYS A 668 27.89 -10.43 14.46
C LYS A 668 28.19 -11.39 13.32
N LEU A 669 28.34 -10.87 12.11
CA LEU A 669 28.77 -11.66 10.95
C LEU A 669 30.29 -11.54 10.78
N ILE A 670 31.04 -12.57 11.17
CA ILE A 670 32.51 -12.58 11.08
C ILE A 670 32.94 -13.65 10.08
N ASN A 671 33.66 -13.25 9.03
CA ASN A 671 34.13 -14.14 7.95
C ASN A 671 33.00 -14.98 7.33
N GLY A 672 31.82 -14.36 7.13
CA GLY A 672 30.64 -15.03 6.56
C GLY A 672 29.93 -16.00 7.50
N LYS A 673 30.26 -16.01 8.80
CA LYS A 673 29.60 -16.84 9.82
C LYS A 673 29.06 -16.01 10.97
N TYR A 674 27.78 -16.21 11.27
CA TYR A 674 27.14 -15.61 12.43
C TYR A 674 27.73 -16.16 13.72
N GLN A 675 28.00 -15.27 14.67
CA GLN A 675 28.46 -15.62 16.01
C GLN A 675 27.28 -15.97 16.92
N GLN A 676 27.56 -16.51 18.12
CA GLN A 676 26.49 -16.73 19.10
C GLN A 676 25.77 -15.42 19.42
N PRO A 677 24.43 -15.39 19.46
CA PRO A 677 23.70 -14.16 19.73
C PRO A 677 23.96 -13.70 21.16
N GLU A 678 24.29 -12.42 21.32
CA GLU A 678 24.40 -11.75 22.61
C GLU A 678 23.19 -10.83 22.81
N VAL A 679 22.64 -10.82 24.02
CA VAL A 679 21.60 -9.85 24.36
C VAL A 679 22.26 -8.48 24.51
N LEU A 680 21.64 -7.43 23.96
CA LEU A 680 22.12 -6.06 24.21
C LEU A 680 21.89 -5.72 25.68
N ASP A 681 22.96 -5.42 26.42
CA ASP A 681 22.86 -5.13 27.84
C ASP A 681 22.30 -3.72 28.14
N SER A 682 22.22 -3.37 29.43
CA SER A 682 21.86 -2.02 29.89
C SER A 682 22.75 -0.96 29.20
N PRO A 683 22.20 0.20 28.78
CA PRO A 683 20.85 0.71 29.04
C PRO A 683 19.79 0.32 27.99
N ILE A 684 20.12 -0.54 27.02
CA ILE A 684 19.15 -1.03 26.03
C ILE A 684 18.20 -2.01 26.70
N ARG A 685 18.71 -3.10 27.27
CA ARG A 685 17.85 -4.09 27.96
C ARG A 685 17.41 -3.58 29.32
N THR A 686 16.10 -3.58 29.51
CA THR A 686 15.41 -3.26 30.76
C THR A 686 14.53 -4.43 31.23
N ALA A 687 13.79 -4.25 32.34
CA ALA A 687 12.74 -5.19 32.75
C ALA A 687 11.47 -5.08 31.88
N PHE A 688 11.38 -4.03 31.07
CA PHE A 688 10.26 -3.75 30.17
C PHE A 688 10.46 -4.45 28.82
N ALA A 689 9.45 -4.41 27.96
CA ALA A 689 9.60 -4.99 26.63
C ALA A 689 10.44 -4.04 25.77
N ASP A 690 11.62 -4.49 25.35
CA ASP A 690 12.48 -3.79 24.39
C ASP A 690 12.44 -4.58 23.07
N VAL A 691 11.85 -3.98 22.04
CA VAL A 691 11.36 -4.67 20.84
C VAL A 691 11.58 -3.82 19.58
N TYR A 692 11.28 -4.40 18.42
CA TYR A 692 11.28 -3.75 17.10
C TYR A 692 12.60 -3.00 16.76
N PRO A 693 13.76 -3.68 16.81
CA PRO A 693 15.03 -3.01 16.58
C PRO A 693 15.19 -2.58 15.10
N PHE A 694 15.59 -1.33 14.90
CA PHE A 694 16.17 -0.82 13.66
C PHE A 694 17.60 -0.35 13.94
N ILE A 695 18.58 -1.05 13.37
CA ILE A 695 20.00 -0.68 13.47
C ILE A 695 20.41 0.14 12.23
N ALA A 696 21.14 1.23 12.44
CA ALA A 696 21.74 1.99 11.34
C ALA A 696 22.72 1.10 10.55
N PRO A 697 22.84 1.26 9.21
CA PRO A 697 23.74 0.42 8.41
C PRO A 697 25.21 0.46 8.87
N ASP A 698 25.67 1.58 9.41
CA ASP A 698 27.01 1.76 9.97
C ASP A 698 27.11 1.42 11.48
N GLU A 699 26.04 0.86 12.07
CA GLU A 699 25.91 0.51 13.48
C GLU A 699 26.06 1.73 14.43
N SER A 700 25.90 2.97 13.93
CA SER A 700 26.13 4.19 14.71
C SER A 700 25.01 4.52 15.71
N TYR A 701 23.78 4.09 15.44
CA TYR A 701 22.63 4.28 16.32
C TYR A 701 21.59 3.16 16.15
N LEU A 702 20.75 3.00 17.18
CA LEU A 702 19.64 2.06 17.26
C LEU A 702 18.34 2.82 17.54
N ILE A 703 17.28 2.52 16.79
CA ILE A 703 15.91 2.93 17.10
C ILE A 703 15.13 1.67 17.46
N PHE A 704 14.37 1.68 18.54
CA PHE A 704 13.63 0.50 18.98
C PHE A 704 12.38 0.89 19.75
N GLY A 705 11.37 0.01 19.75
CA GLY A 705 10.16 0.17 20.55
C GLY A 705 10.40 -0.28 21.99
N SER A 706 9.83 0.42 22.97
CA SER A 706 9.94 0.03 24.37
C SER A 706 8.70 0.37 25.19
N THR A 707 8.36 -0.49 26.15
CA THR A 707 7.36 -0.21 27.21
C THR A 707 7.99 0.41 28.47
N ARG A 708 9.24 0.90 28.37
CA ARG A 708 9.94 1.51 29.50
C ARG A 708 9.22 2.78 30.01
N PRO A 709 9.33 3.09 31.31
CA PRO A 709 8.79 4.31 31.89
C PRO A 709 9.37 5.56 31.22
N GLY A 710 8.54 6.59 31.04
CA GLY A 710 8.87 7.80 30.26
C GLY A 710 8.18 7.85 28.90
N GLY A 711 7.53 6.76 28.46
CA GLY A 711 6.63 6.75 27.32
C GLY A 711 5.18 7.11 27.70
N ASN A 712 4.42 7.61 26.73
CA ASN A 712 3.04 8.10 26.90
C ASN A 712 2.01 7.17 26.25
N SER A 713 2.44 6.09 25.59
CA SER A 713 1.54 5.19 24.86
C SER A 713 1.09 3.99 25.68
N ILE A 714 -0.07 3.46 25.25
CA ILE A 714 -0.71 2.26 25.80
C ILE A 714 0.06 0.95 25.56
N GLU A 715 1.06 0.94 24.68
CA GLU A 715 1.83 -0.26 24.37
C GLU A 715 3.32 0.05 24.21
N THR A 716 3.81 0.52 23.05
CA THR A 716 5.23 0.86 22.88
C THR A 716 5.43 2.29 22.37
N ASP A 717 6.48 2.94 22.84
CA ASP A 717 7.03 4.16 22.23
C ASP A 717 8.37 3.89 21.58
N LEU A 718 8.76 4.72 20.61
CA LEU A 718 10.05 4.60 19.96
C LEU A 718 11.13 5.37 20.73
N TYR A 719 12.27 4.71 20.95
CA TYR A 719 13.45 5.26 21.61
C TYR A 719 14.65 5.24 20.67
N PHE A 720 15.56 6.19 20.87
CA PHE A 720 16.79 6.37 20.10
C PHE A 720 18.02 6.27 21.01
N SER A 721 19.04 5.52 20.59
CA SER A 721 20.32 5.43 21.30
C SER A 721 21.50 5.43 20.34
N CYS A 722 22.53 6.21 20.66
CA CYS A 722 23.79 6.22 19.94
C CYS A 722 24.73 5.15 20.49
N ARG A 723 25.55 4.57 19.61
CA ARG A 723 26.60 3.64 20.00
C ARG A 723 27.89 4.39 20.34
N ASN A 724 28.51 4.04 21.45
CA ASN A 724 29.80 4.57 21.86
C ASN A 724 30.97 3.82 21.17
N PRO A 725 32.16 4.43 21.06
CA PRO A 725 33.33 3.78 20.48
C PRO A 725 33.81 2.50 21.19
N ASP A 726 33.38 2.26 22.43
CA ASP A 726 33.72 1.08 23.24
C ASP A 726 32.72 -0.08 23.10
N ASP A 727 31.83 -0.02 22.09
CA ASP A 727 30.76 -1.00 21.83
C ASP A 727 29.64 -1.01 22.90
N THR A 728 29.54 0.04 23.72
CA THR A 728 28.39 0.27 24.61
C THR A 728 27.34 1.18 23.97
N TRP A 729 26.13 1.21 24.52
CA TRP A 729 25.03 2.07 24.08
C TRP A 729 24.79 3.20 25.06
N GLU A 730 24.47 4.38 24.55
CA GLU A 730 24.03 5.50 25.37
C GLU A 730 22.64 5.24 25.95
N THR A 731 22.30 5.92 27.06
CA THR A 731 20.95 5.87 27.61
C THR A 731 19.93 6.24 26.53
N PRO A 732 18.98 5.35 26.21
CA PRO A 732 18.00 5.62 25.17
C PRO A 732 17.15 6.82 25.53
N ILE A 733 16.96 7.71 24.57
CA ILE A 733 16.09 8.88 24.70
C ILE A 733 14.79 8.66 23.94
N HIS A 734 13.70 9.14 24.52
CA HIS A 734 12.38 9.09 23.93
C HIS A 734 12.33 9.94 22.65
N LEU A 735 11.79 9.39 21.55
CA LEU A 735 11.57 10.18 20.33
C LEU A 735 10.48 11.23 20.55
N ASN A 736 10.58 12.36 19.84
CA ASN A 736 9.70 13.52 20.05
C ASN A 736 8.19 13.18 19.98
N GLU A 737 7.35 14.04 20.56
CA GLU A 737 5.90 13.83 20.65
C GLU A 737 5.20 13.79 19.28
N GLU A 738 5.81 14.37 18.24
CA GLU A 738 5.29 14.26 16.88
C GLU A 738 5.29 12.79 16.42
N ILE A 739 6.33 12.01 16.82
CA ILE A 739 6.44 10.57 16.60
C ILE A 739 5.72 9.78 17.70
N ASN A 740 5.95 10.08 18.97
CA ASN A 740 5.35 9.43 20.14
C ASN A 740 4.16 10.24 20.67
N ASN A 741 2.99 10.13 20.03
CA ASN A 741 1.84 11.01 20.28
C ASN A 741 0.83 10.47 21.30
N GLY A 742 1.26 9.57 22.21
CA GLY A 742 0.40 8.89 23.18
C GLY A 742 -0.39 7.69 22.63
N MET A 743 -0.33 7.44 21.32
CA MET A 743 -0.78 6.17 20.73
C MET A 743 0.39 5.20 20.64
N SER A 744 0.15 3.89 20.63
CA SER A 744 1.22 2.89 20.41
C SER A 744 1.96 3.19 19.11
N VAL A 745 3.29 3.22 19.17
CA VAL A 745 4.21 3.44 18.06
C VAL A 745 5.21 2.30 18.01
N SER A 746 5.32 1.67 16.84
CA SER A 746 6.06 0.42 16.66
C SER A 746 6.83 0.39 15.35
N PHE A 747 7.70 -0.60 15.18
CA PHE A 747 8.30 -0.94 13.88
C PHE A 747 9.03 0.22 13.19
N PRO A 748 10.05 0.84 13.81
CA PRO A 748 10.83 1.87 13.13
C PRO A 748 11.61 1.30 11.94
N PHE A 749 11.74 2.08 10.87
CA PHE A 749 12.60 1.77 9.73
C PHE A 749 13.04 3.04 9.01
N ILE A 750 14.33 3.26 8.81
CA ILE A 750 14.84 4.36 7.97
C ILE A 750 15.02 3.83 6.55
N SER A 751 14.56 4.57 5.53
CA SER A 751 14.82 4.21 4.13
C SER A 751 16.32 4.07 3.85
N HIS A 752 16.69 3.20 2.90
CA HIS A 752 18.10 2.99 2.53
C HIS A 752 18.81 4.26 2.05
N ASP A 753 18.08 5.22 1.50
CA ASP A 753 18.60 6.54 1.10
C ASP A 753 18.71 7.54 2.27
N GLY A 754 18.32 7.14 3.48
CA GLY A 754 18.39 7.91 4.70
C GLY A 754 17.41 9.08 4.79
N LYS A 755 16.46 9.20 3.86
CA LYS A 755 15.57 10.37 3.77
C LYS A 755 14.34 10.32 4.67
N PHE A 756 13.80 9.13 4.95
CA PHE A 756 12.53 9.00 5.66
C PHE A 756 12.59 7.95 6.77
N LEU A 757 11.94 8.25 7.89
CA LEU A 757 11.60 7.29 8.94
C LEU A 757 10.17 6.81 8.73
N PHE A 758 10.01 5.50 8.59
CA PHE A 758 8.75 4.78 8.57
C PHE A 758 8.49 4.13 9.92
N PHE A 759 7.24 4.09 10.33
CA PHE A 759 6.83 3.42 11.56
C PHE A 759 5.33 3.09 11.53
N ASN A 760 4.90 2.21 12.43
CA ASN A 760 3.49 1.97 12.68
C ASN A 760 3.02 2.82 13.85
N ARG A 761 1.79 3.29 13.79
CA ARG A 761 1.13 3.94 14.91
C ARG A 761 -0.34 3.55 14.96
N PHE A 762 -0.87 3.32 16.16
CA PHE A 762 -2.29 3.10 16.36
C PHE A 762 -3.12 4.33 15.97
N ASP A 763 -4.21 4.10 15.25
CA ASP A 763 -5.27 5.10 15.11
C ASP A 763 -6.19 5.11 16.34
N SER A 764 -7.18 6.00 16.36
CA SER A 764 -8.13 6.13 17.48
C SER A 764 -8.94 4.86 17.80
N THR A 765 -8.89 3.85 16.94
CA THR A 765 -9.55 2.54 17.15
C THR A 765 -8.62 1.50 17.74
N GLY A 766 -7.33 1.82 17.92
CA GLY A 766 -6.30 0.88 18.35
C GLY A 766 -5.78 -0.01 17.22
N THR A 767 -5.98 0.38 15.96
CA THR A 767 -5.49 -0.36 14.80
C THR A 767 -4.19 0.24 14.29
N ASP A 768 -3.16 -0.57 14.06
CA ASP A 768 -1.92 -0.13 13.43
C ASP A 768 -2.15 0.47 12.03
N LYS A 769 -1.49 1.59 11.76
CA LYS A 769 -1.38 2.23 10.44
C LYS A 769 0.07 2.61 10.15
N PHE A 770 0.46 2.61 8.87
CA PHE A 770 1.78 3.09 8.46
C PHE A 770 1.86 4.62 8.45
N TYR A 771 2.91 5.13 9.07
CA TYR A 771 3.28 6.53 9.06
C TYR A 771 4.71 6.69 8.52
N TRP A 772 4.98 7.88 8.00
CA TRP A 772 6.31 8.29 7.55
C TRP A 772 6.56 9.76 7.85
N VAL A 773 7.83 10.09 8.09
CA VAL A 773 8.32 11.42 8.44
C VAL A 773 9.72 11.63 7.86
N ASP A 774 10.12 12.88 7.64
CA ASP A 774 11.48 13.21 7.23
C ASP A 774 12.51 12.75 8.27
N ALA A 775 13.53 12.01 7.85
CA ALA A 775 14.53 11.43 8.75
C ALA A 775 15.45 12.48 9.42
N ARG A 776 15.39 13.76 9.04
CA ARG A 776 16.08 14.85 9.77
C ARG A 776 15.68 14.92 11.24
N VAL A 777 14.54 14.37 11.62
CA VAL A 777 14.17 14.17 13.04
C VAL A 777 15.26 13.41 13.81
N ILE A 778 15.96 12.47 13.18
CA ILE A 778 17.07 11.71 13.79
C ILE A 778 18.32 12.57 13.98
N GLU A 779 18.61 13.51 13.07
CA GLU A 779 19.72 14.44 13.24
C GLU A 779 19.47 15.43 14.39
N THR A 780 18.21 15.82 14.61
CA THR A 780 17.81 16.54 15.81
C THR A 780 18.07 15.70 17.06
N MET A 781 17.77 14.40 17.05
CA MET A 781 18.06 13.50 18.18
C MET A 781 19.56 13.34 18.44
N LYS A 782 20.38 13.19 17.39
CA LYS A 782 21.85 13.16 17.49
C LYS A 782 22.42 14.46 18.05
N SER A 783 21.86 15.60 17.61
CA SER A 783 22.24 16.92 18.10
C SER A 783 21.80 17.12 19.55
N TYR A 784 20.63 16.59 19.92
CA TYR A 784 20.10 16.63 21.27
C TYR A 784 20.92 15.77 22.24
N THR A 785 21.30 14.53 21.87
CA THR A 785 22.25 13.73 22.65
C THR A 785 23.60 14.42 22.76
N ALA A 786 24.09 15.05 21.69
CA ALA A 786 25.31 15.85 21.74
C ALA A 786 25.19 17.09 22.65
N SER A 787 24.04 17.78 22.67
CA SER A 787 23.80 18.92 23.57
C SER A 787 23.60 18.48 25.01
N LEU A 788 22.96 17.32 25.26
CA LEU A 788 22.89 16.69 26.57
C LEU A 788 24.29 16.32 27.07
N LYS A 789 25.19 15.85 26.20
CA LYS A 789 26.61 15.63 26.55
C LYS A 789 27.34 16.92 26.88
N ILE A 790 26.97 18.05 26.25
CA ILE A 790 27.53 19.38 26.55
C ILE A 790 26.91 19.97 27.84
N GLN A 791 25.64 19.66 28.15
CA GLN A 791 24.95 20.10 29.38
C GLN A 791 25.33 19.26 30.62
N LYS A 792 25.58 17.96 30.47
CA LYS A 792 25.97 17.06 31.57
C LYS A 792 27.39 17.26 32.13
N SER A 793 28.20 18.18 31.58
CA SER A 793 29.57 18.43 32.06
C SER A 793 29.73 19.73 32.87
N GLY A 794 28.66 20.18 33.53
CA GLY A 794 28.60 21.50 34.16
C GLY A 794 29.46 21.74 35.41
N VAL A 795 29.83 20.68 36.13
CA VAL A 795 30.58 20.77 37.39
C VAL A 795 31.99 20.20 37.21
N ASP A 796 33.02 21.00 37.49
CA ASP A 796 34.41 20.52 37.41
C ASP A 796 34.64 19.33 38.34
N LYS A 797 35.48 18.37 37.91
CA LYS A 797 35.76 17.10 38.61
C LYS A 797 36.16 17.31 40.07
N ASN A 798 36.88 18.39 40.38
CA ASN A 798 37.30 18.68 41.75
C ASN A 798 36.10 19.01 42.66
N MET A 799 35.10 19.72 42.16
CA MET A 799 33.90 20.06 42.93
C MET A 799 33.03 18.82 43.13
N THR A 800 32.87 17.98 42.11
CA THR A 800 32.18 16.68 42.22
C THR A 800 32.78 15.81 43.33
N SER A 801 34.12 15.68 43.39
CA SER A 801 34.77 14.90 44.44
C SER A 801 34.54 15.45 45.84
N ARG A 802 34.50 16.79 46.02
CA ARG A 802 34.24 17.40 47.32
C ARG A 802 32.79 17.26 47.76
N LEU A 803 31.84 17.43 46.84
CA LEU A 803 30.42 17.24 47.11
C LEU A 803 30.12 15.78 47.51
N ASN A 804 30.69 14.79 46.81
CA ASN A 804 30.54 13.37 47.18
C ASN A 804 31.12 13.08 48.57
N TYR A 805 32.32 13.61 48.87
CA TYR A 805 32.94 13.46 50.19
C TYR A 805 32.08 14.07 51.32
N LEU A 806 31.52 15.26 51.09
CA LEU A 806 30.61 15.90 52.06
C LEU A 806 29.36 15.06 52.28
N LEU A 807 28.80 14.52 51.22
CA LEU A 807 27.63 13.66 51.27
C LEU A 807 27.88 12.40 52.13
N ASP A 808 29.00 11.72 51.90
CA ASP A 808 29.43 10.55 52.69
C ASP A 808 29.71 10.89 54.15
N SER A 809 30.34 12.05 54.40
CA SER A 809 30.61 12.54 55.75
C SER A 809 29.32 12.86 56.49
N CYS A 810 28.36 13.50 55.83
CA CYS A 810 27.03 13.78 56.38
C CYS A 810 26.28 12.48 56.69
N ARG A 811 26.27 11.52 55.76
CA ARG A 811 25.67 10.18 55.96
C ARG A 811 26.16 9.53 57.24
N SER A 812 27.47 9.55 57.44
CA SER A 812 28.14 8.87 58.54
C SER A 812 27.98 9.60 59.88
N ASN A 813 28.09 10.93 59.89
CA ASN A 813 28.00 11.72 61.12
C ASN A 813 26.56 11.83 61.65
N LEU A 814 25.56 11.71 60.77
CA LEU A 814 24.14 11.81 61.11
C LEU A 814 23.46 10.43 61.23
N ASP A 815 24.23 9.34 61.10
CA ASP A 815 23.77 7.96 61.17
C ASP A 815 22.58 7.65 60.24
N ILE A 816 22.66 8.15 59.00
CA ILE A 816 21.62 7.99 57.97
C ILE A 816 21.84 6.66 57.23
N VAL A 817 20.81 5.84 57.06
CA VAL A 817 20.94 4.53 56.40
C VAL A 817 21.36 4.68 54.94
N GLY A 818 20.56 5.38 54.15
CA GLY A 818 20.81 5.66 52.74
C GLY A 818 20.23 7.02 52.33
N LEU A 819 20.94 7.71 51.44
CA LEU A 819 20.57 9.03 50.96
C LEU A 819 20.95 9.26 49.50
N SER A 820 20.15 10.09 48.83
CA SER A 820 20.37 10.61 47.48
C SER A 820 20.22 12.13 47.49
N ALA A 821 21.09 12.84 46.79
CA ALA A 821 21.07 14.29 46.71
C ALA A 821 21.36 14.79 45.29
N ALA A 822 20.82 15.95 44.95
CA ALA A 822 21.09 16.63 43.70
C ALA A 822 21.16 18.14 43.87
N ILE A 823 21.95 18.79 43.01
CA ILE A 823 22.03 20.24 42.84
C ILE A 823 21.82 20.54 41.37
N VAL A 824 20.85 21.40 41.06
CA VAL A 824 20.53 21.80 39.68
C VAL A 824 20.58 23.32 39.60
N TRP A 825 21.38 23.85 38.67
CA TRP A 825 21.51 25.29 38.43
C TRP A 825 20.62 25.70 37.27
N SER A 826 20.09 26.93 37.30
CA SER A 826 19.29 27.48 36.21
C SER A 826 20.08 27.68 34.90
N ASP A 827 21.41 27.60 34.94
CA ASP A 827 22.29 27.62 33.76
C ASP A 827 22.50 26.23 33.12
N GLY A 828 21.83 25.20 33.65
CA GLY A 828 21.84 23.84 33.11
C GLY A 828 22.95 22.95 33.67
N ARG A 829 23.77 23.44 34.61
CA ARG A 829 24.68 22.56 35.36
C ARG A 829 23.89 21.70 36.34
N GLU A 830 24.40 20.49 36.60
CA GLU A 830 23.83 19.57 37.57
C GLU A 830 24.92 18.77 38.30
N TRP A 831 24.59 18.32 39.51
CA TRP A 831 25.34 17.32 40.26
C TRP A 831 24.35 16.38 40.95
N THR A 832 24.65 15.09 40.94
CA THR A 832 23.95 14.05 41.71
C THR A 832 24.95 13.28 42.54
N GLY A 833 24.52 12.85 43.74
CA GLY A 833 25.34 12.04 44.63
C GLY A 833 24.48 11.14 45.50
N VAL A 834 25.02 9.97 45.84
CA VAL A 834 24.37 8.98 46.69
C VAL A 834 25.34 8.47 47.75
N SER A 835 24.80 8.06 48.90
CA SER A 835 25.59 7.48 49.98
C SER A 835 24.76 6.49 50.80
N GLY A 836 25.40 5.44 51.32
CA GLY A 836 24.74 4.43 52.15
C GLY A 836 23.93 3.41 51.34
N ASN A 837 22.98 2.77 52.04
CA ASN A 837 22.37 1.54 51.58
C ASN A 837 20.84 1.65 51.44
N SER A 838 20.31 1.04 50.38
CA SER A 838 18.88 0.76 50.23
C SER A 838 18.53 -0.45 51.10
N THR A 839 19.24 -1.55 50.93
CA THR A 839 19.12 -2.78 51.73
C THR A 839 20.48 -3.16 52.28
N ASP A 840 20.56 -4.12 53.20
CA ASP A 840 21.85 -4.62 53.70
C ASP A 840 22.80 -5.10 52.58
N GLU A 841 22.26 -5.51 51.43
CA GLU A 841 23.03 -6.02 50.27
C GLU A 841 23.12 -5.04 49.09
N GLN A 842 22.28 -3.99 49.07
CA GLN A 842 22.18 -3.06 47.94
C GLN A 842 22.46 -1.62 48.35
N PRO A 843 23.47 -0.95 47.76
CA PRO A 843 23.70 0.47 47.98
C PRO A 843 22.57 1.32 47.39
N ILE A 844 22.45 2.56 47.85
CA ILE A 844 21.61 3.55 47.16
C ILE A 844 22.17 3.80 45.75
N ARG A 845 21.28 3.81 44.75
CA ARG A 845 21.59 4.22 43.38
C ARG A 845 20.97 5.59 43.11
N ASP A 846 21.55 6.34 42.18
CA ASP A 846 21.09 7.67 41.80
C ASP A 846 19.72 7.65 41.10
N ASP A 847 19.37 6.53 40.47
CA ASP A 847 18.08 6.28 39.84
C ASP A 847 16.96 5.81 40.80
N MET A 848 17.23 5.73 42.11
CA MET A 848 16.24 5.29 43.10
C MET A 848 15.22 6.39 43.43
N LEU A 849 13.97 5.94 43.59
CA LEU A 849 12.81 6.73 43.98
C LEU A 849 12.64 6.73 45.50
N PHE A 850 12.42 7.92 46.05
CA PHE A 850 12.10 8.14 47.45
C PHE A 850 10.76 8.83 47.57
N GLY A 851 9.98 8.50 48.61
CA GLY A 851 8.77 9.25 48.93
C GLY A 851 9.12 10.67 49.35
N ILE A 852 8.84 11.67 48.51
CA ILE A 852 9.19 13.06 48.84
C ILE A 852 8.24 13.69 49.85
N GLY A 853 7.24 12.94 50.34
CA GLY A 853 6.33 13.37 51.38
C GLY A 853 5.67 14.70 51.02
N SER A 854 5.57 15.58 52.01
CA SER A 854 4.89 16.88 51.85
C SER A 854 5.48 17.82 50.80
N ALA A 855 6.67 17.55 50.24
CA ALA A 855 7.13 18.27 49.06
C ALA A 855 6.21 18.11 47.84
N THR A 856 5.36 17.07 47.83
CA THR A 856 4.23 16.90 46.92
C THR A 856 3.34 18.16 46.82
N LYS A 857 3.18 18.92 47.91
CA LYS A 857 2.31 20.12 47.95
C LYS A 857 2.75 21.20 46.96
N THR A 858 4.04 21.27 46.64
CA THR A 858 4.57 22.22 45.66
C THR A 858 4.00 21.96 44.26
N TYR A 859 3.86 20.67 43.89
CA TYR A 859 3.24 20.24 42.63
C TYR A 859 1.75 20.57 42.61
N ILE A 860 1.02 20.19 43.66
CA ILE A 860 -0.41 20.45 43.74
C ILE A 860 -0.72 21.95 43.71
N ALA A 861 0.06 22.76 44.42
CA ALA A 861 -0.12 24.21 44.42
C ALA A 861 0.17 24.83 43.03
N ALA A 862 1.22 24.36 42.34
CA ALA A 862 1.52 24.81 40.98
C ALA A 862 0.40 24.46 39.99
N LEU A 863 -0.17 23.24 40.07
CA LEU A 863 -1.30 22.83 39.21
C LEU A 863 -2.55 23.67 39.48
N MET A 864 -2.87 23.92 40.75
CA MET A 864 -4.01 24.79 41.09
C MET A 864 -3.81 26.21 40.57
N LEU A 865 -2.60 26.77 40.65
CA LEU A 865 -2.31 28.09 40.10
C LEU A 865 -2.35 28.10 38.57
N LYS A 866 -1.91 27.03 37.91
CA LYS A 866 -2.06 26.86 36.46
C LYS A 866 -3.54 26.88 36.03
N TYR A 867 -4.42 26.26 36.80
CA TYR A 867 -5.87 26.38 36.57
C TYR A 867 -6.43 27.78 36.84
N VAL A 868 -5.83 28.56 37.75
CA VAL A 868 -6.18 29.98 37.94
C VAL A 868 -5.78 30.80 36.72
N GLU A 869 -4.58 30.57 36.19
CA GLU A 869 -4.09 31.26 34.97
C GLU A 869 -4.97 30.98 33.75
N ASN A 870 -5.48 29.75 33.65
CA ASN A 870 -6.40 29.33 32.60
C ASN A 870 -7.86 29.72 32.85
N GLU A 871 -8.13 30.54 33.87
CA GLU A 871 -9.47 31.02 34.27
C GLU A 871 -10.45 29.88 34.58
N LEU A 872 -9.96 28.67 34.89
CA LEU A 872 -10.78 27.51 35.24
C LEU A 872 -11.27 27.56 36.69
N LEU A 873 -10.54 28.23 37.58
CA LEU A 873 -10.93 28.46 38.97
C LEU A 873 -10.43 29.82 39.49
N ASN A 874 -11.00 30.32 40.57
CA ASN A 874 -10.47 31.47 41.31
C ASN A 874 -9.98 31.05 42.70
N LEU A 875 -8.89 31.66 43.17
CA LEU A 875 -8.35 31.39 44.51
C LEU A 875 -9.34 31.67 45.63
N ASP A 876 -10.27 32.61 45.43
CA ASP A 876 -11.29 32.96 46.41
C ASP A 876 -12.62 32.22 46.20
N ASP A 877 -12.67 31.26 45.27
CA ASP A 877 -13.81 30.35 45.15
C ASP A 877 -13.97 29.54 46.44
N GLN A 878 -15.21 29.40 46.90
CA GLN A 878 -15.57 28.50 47.99
C GLN A 878 -15.47 27.03 47.53
N VAL A 879 -15.05 26.14 48.42
CA VAL A 879 -14.91 24.69 48.13
C VAL A 879 -16.21 24.07 47.61
N THR A 880 -17.37 24.49 48.14
CA THR A 880 -18.69 23.98 47.74
C THR A 880 -19.09 24.30 46.32
N LYS A 881 -18.45 25.29 45.67
CA LYS A 881 -18.60 25.54 44.24
C LYS A 881 -18.19 24.31 43.41
N TRP A 882 -17.18 23.58 43.88
CA TRP A 882 -16.58 22.44 43.18
C TRP A 882 -17.04 21.10 43.75
N LEU A 883 -17.22 21.03 45.06
CA LEU A 883 -17.58 19.83 45.80
C LEU A 883 -18.80 20.09 46.68
N SER A 884 -19.98 20.11 46.07
CA SER A 884 -21.25 20.44 46.73
C SER A 884 -21.73 19.39 47.73
N ASP A 885 -21.15 18.20 47.72
CA ASP A 885 -21.51 17.05 48.55
C ASP A 885 -20.65 16.93 49.83
N LEU A 886 -19.75 17.90 50.06
CA LEU A 886 -18.99 17.98 51.31
C LEU A 886 -19.81 18.56 52.46
N PRO A 887 -19.47 18.22 53.73
CA PRO A 887 -20.14 18.76 54.92
C PRO A 887 -20.24 20.30 54.91
N VAL A 888 -21.36 20.84 55.40
CA VAL A 888 -21.66 22.28 55.37
C VAL A 888 -20.64 23.11 56.15
N GLU A 889 -19.97 22.50 57.13
CA GLU A 889 -18.90 23.08 57.93
C GLU A 889 -17.65 23.41 57.10
N LEU A 890 -17.52 22.84 55.90
CA LEU A 890 -16.44 23.10 54.95
C LEU A 890 -16.80 24.17 53.91
N ALA A 891 -18.04 24.67 53.91
CA ALA A 891 -18.57 25.52 52.85
C ALA A 891 -17.90 26.90 52.75
N ASP A 892 -17.50 27.47 53.88
CA ASP A 892 -16.93 28.82 53.94
C ASP A 892 -15.41 28.85 53.61
N ILE A 893 -14.79 27.70 53.36
CA ILE A 893 -13.36 27.60 53.05
C ILE A 893 -13.13 27.96 51.59
N THR A 894 -12.12 28.79 51.30
CA THR A 894 -11.70 29.11 49.94
C THR A 894 -10.51 28.26 49.47
N ILE A 895 -10.29 28.18 48.15
CA ILE A 895 -9.13 27.48 47.56
C ILE A 895 -7.80 28.03 48.12
N ARG A 896 -7.68 29.35 48.24
CA ARG A 896 -6.54 30.04 48.85
C ARG A 896 -6.26 29.55 50.27
N GLN A 897 -7.31 29.41 51.07
CA GLN A 897 -7.20 28.98 52.47
C GLN A 897 -6.78 27.51 52.59
N LEU A 898 -7.15 26.65 51.62
CA LEU A 898 -6.63 25.29 51.53
C LEU A 898 -5.12 25.29 51.22
N LEU A 899 -4.71 26.03 50.18
CA LEU A 899 -3.32 26.07 49.70
C LEU A 899 -2.33 26.59 50.75
N ASN A 900 -2.75 27.53 51.60
CA ASN A 900 -1.89 28.16 52.60
C ASN A 900 -2.14 27.72 54.05
N HIS A 901 -2.94 26.67 54.25
CA HIS A 901 -3.25 26.12 55.58
C HIS A 901 -3.95 27.10 56.54
N THR A 902 -4.78 28.01 56.03
CA THR A 902 -5.62 28.90 56.85
C THR A 902 -7.09 28.49 56.91
N SER A 903 -7.43 27.29 56.44
CA SER A 903 -8.80 26.73 56.50
C SER A 903 -9.31 26.43 57.91
N GLY A 904 -8.40 26.29 58.89
CA GLY A 904 -8.73 25.87 60.26
C GLY A 904 -9.01 24.37 60.41
N LEU A 905 -8.86 23.57 59.34
CA LEU A 905 -9.19 22.14 59.38
C LEU A 905 -8.32 21.34 60.34
N PHE A 906 -8.95 20.39 61.02
CA PHE A 906 -8.26 19.35 61.77
C PHE A 906 -7.33 18.55 60.84
N ASN A 907 -6.15 18.18 61.33
CA ASN A 907 -5.23 17.32 60.59
C ASN A 907 -5.55 15.87 60.92
N TYR A 908 -6.23 15.15 60.03
CA TYR A 908 -6.69 13.78 60.29
C TYR A 908 -5.57 12.81 60.72
N MET A 909 -4.31 13.10 60.37
CA MET A 909 -3.14 12.31 60.79
C MET A 909 -2.85 12.40 62.30
N GLU A 910 -3.41 13.39 62.99
CA GLU A 910 -3.33 13.55 64.46
C GLU A 910 -4.42 12.77 65.21
N HIS A 911 -5.37 12.16 64.49
CA HIS A 911 -6.39 11.31 65.11
C HIS A 911 -5.72 10.11 65.81
N SER A 912 -6.12 9.81 67.05
CA SER A 912 -5.50 8.74 67.86
C SER A 912 -5.49 7.39 67.15
N ASP A 913 -6.54 7.12 66.38
CA ASP A 913 -6.74 5.84 65.70
C ASP A 913 -6.09 5.78 64.31
N TYR A 914 -5.56 6.89 63.77
CA TYR A 914 -5.02 6.93 62.41
C TYR A 914 -3.83 5.98 62.22
N ASN A 915 -2.80 6.09 63.08
CA ASN A 915 -1.63 5.21 63.00
C ASN A 915 -2.02 3.75 63.25
N THR A 916 -2.87 3.50 64.26
CA THR A 916 -3.40 2.16 64.57
C THR A 916 -4.10 1.54 63.35
N ALA A 917 -4.94 2.30 62.66
CA ALA A 917 -5.63 1.84 61.46
C ALA A 917 -4.66 1.59 60.29
N LEU A 918 -3.65 2.45 60.11
CA LEU A 918 -2.65 2.29 59.08
C LEU A 918 -1.84 1.00 59.26
N PHE A 919 -1.44 0.68 60.51
CA PHE A 919 -0.73 -0.56 60.85
C PHE A 919 -1.62 -1.81 60.89
N ALA A 920 -2.91 -1.66 61.21
CA ALA A 920 -3.86 -2.79 61.26
C ALA A 920 -4.40 -3.20 59.87
N PHE A 921 -4.66 -2.24 58.98
CA PHE A 921 -5.08 -2.49 57.61
C PHE A 921 -4.10 -2.04 56.50
N PRO A 922 -2.84 -2.46 56.53
CA PRO A 922 -1.89 -1.78 55.66
C PRO A 922 -2.09 -1.95 54.14
N ASP A 923 -2.73 -3.01 53.63
CA ASP A 923 -2.96 -3.16 52.17
C ASP A 923 -4.14 -2.33 51.66
N THR A 924 -4.80 -1.59 52.57
CA THR A 924 -5.96 -0.77 52.25
C THR A 924 -5.52 0.42 51.42
N ILE A 925 -6.19 0.63 50.28
CA ILE A 925 -6.15 1.89 49.56
C ILE A 925 -7.13 2.86 50.21
N TRP A 926 -6.58 3.86 50.87
CA TRP A 926 -7.38 4.91 51.49
C TRP A 926 -7.76 5.95 50.45
N THR A 927 -9.05 6.22 50.30
CA THR A 927 -9.53 7.34 49.46
C THR A 927 -9.59 8.62 50.29
N ALA A 928 -9.46 9.78 49.64
CA ALA A 928 -9.59 11.08 50.30
C ALA A 928 -10.89 11.17 51.12
N ARG A 929 -12.02 10.75 50.54
CA ARG A 929 -13.32 10.74 51.22
C ARG A 929 -13.34 9.78 52.41
N SER A 930 -12.74 8.59 52.29
CA SER A 930 -12.65 7.66 53.42
C SER A 930 -11.85 8.25 54.57
N LEU A 931 -10.69 8.87 54.29
CA LEU A 931 -9.86 9.50 55.32
C LEU A 931 -10.60 10.65 56.00
N LEU A 932 -11.24 11.51 55.20
CA LEU A 932 -12.02 12.62 55.70
C LEU A 932 -13.20 12.14 56.57
N ASN A 933 -13.91 11.10 56.15
CA ASN A 933 -15.05 10.58 56.91
C ASN A 933 -14.64 9.83 58.19
N SER A 934 -13.48 9.14 58.18
CA SER A 934 -13.07 8.27 59.29
C SER A 934 -12.27 8.98 60.36
N PHE A 935 -11.49 10.00 60.01
CA PHE A 935 -10.47 10.57 60.90
C PHE A 935 -10.55 12.09 61.08
N MET A 936 -11.45 12.78 60.37
CA MET A 936 -11.65 14.22 60.61
C MET A 936 -12.39 14.45 61.91
N GLN A 937 -12.00 15.52 62.59
CA GLN A 937 -12.71 16.09 63.74
C GLN A 937 -13.17 17.51 63.42
N ALA A 938 -13.81 18.15 64.39
CA ALA A 938 -14.22 19.54 64.28
C ALA A 938 -13.01 20.45 63.94
N PRO A 939 -13.17 21.45 63.06
CA PRO A 939 -12.12 22.42 62.77
C PRO A 939 -11.59 23.12 64.02
N TYR A 940 -10.28 23.36 64.07
CA TYR A 940 -9.60 24.06 65.16
C TYR A 940 -10.03 25.53 65.28
N ALA A 941 -10.34 26.16 64.15
CA ALA A 941 -10.86 27.52 64.11
C ALA A 941 -11.70 27.73 62.85
N LYS A 942 -12.36 28.89 62.76
CA LYS A 942 -13.04 29.31 61.53
C LYS A 942 -12.01 29.59 60.42
N PRO A 943 -12.39 29.41 59.14
CA PRO A 943 -11.50 29.68 58.01
C PRO A 943 -10.99 31.14 58.04
N GLY A 944 -9.69 31.32 57.84
CA GLY A 944 -9.00 32.60 57.84
C GLY A 944 -8.56 33.14 59.20
N ASN A 945 -8.85 32.45 60.32
CA ASN A 945 -8.51 32.95 61.66
C ASN A 945 -7.20 32.41 62.25
N VAL A 946 -6.71 31.28 61.76
CA VAL A 946 -5.50 30.63 62.26
C VAL A 946 -4.75 29.98 61.11
N TRP A 947 -3.42 29.91 61.21
CA TRP A 947 -2.64 28.99 60.39
C TRP A 947 -2.49 27.67 61.14
N HIS A 948 -2.95 26.58 60.53
CA HIS A 948 -2.83 25.24 61.09
C HIS A 948 -2.55 24.25 59.97
N TYR A 949 -1.35 23.65 60.00
CA TYR A 949 -0.98 22.63 59.02
C TYR A 949 -1.98 21.46 59.07
N SER A 950 -2.58 21.16 57.93
CA SER A 950 -3.47 20.00 57.82
C SER A 950 -3.38 19.38 56.44
N ALA A 951 -3.08 18.08 56.41
CA ALA A 951 -3.04 17.30 55.18
C ALA A 951 -4.41 17.21 54.49
N ALA A 952 -5.51 17.36 55.25
CA ALA A 952 -6.87 17.37 54.72
C ALA A 952 -7.06 18.44 53.63
N ASN A 953 -6.36 19.57 53.75
CA ASN A 953 -6.43 20.64 52.76
C ASN A 953 -6.05 20.16 51.36
N TYR A 954 -4.96 19.39 51.25
CA TYR A 954 -4.44 18.94 49.97
C TYR A 954 -5.17 17.72 49.43
N LEU A 955 -5.80 16.91 50.30
CA LEU A 955 -6.77 15.89 49.86
C LEU A 955 -7.98 16.52 49.17
N ILE A 956 -8.49 17.63 49.74
CA ILE A 956 -9.61 18.38 49.14
C ILE A 956 -9.20 18.99 47.81
N LEU A 957 -8.01 19.61 47.73
CA LEU A 957 -7.47 20.13 46.47
C LEU A 957 -7.33 19.02 45.41
N GLY A 958 -6.90 17.81 45.79
CA GLY A 958 -6.86 16.66 44.91
C GLY A 958 -8.21 16.30 44.30
N MET A 959 -9.27 16.26 45.11
CA MET A 959 -10.64 16.03 44.63
C MET A 959 -11.13 17.15 43.70
N ILE A 960 -10.71 18.39 43.91
CA ILE A 960 -11.03 19.52 43.03
C ILE A 960 -10.29 19.40 41.69
N ILE A 961 -9.02 18.95 41.70
CA ILE A 961 -8.25 18.71 40.47
C ILE A 961 -8.92 17.64 39.61
N GLU A 962 -9.36 16.52 40.20
CA GLU A 962 -10.10 15.48 39.45
C GLU A 962 -11.40 16.03 38.86
N LYS A 963 -12.10 16.89 39.62
CA LYS A 963 -13.34 17.53 39.17
C LYS A 963 -13.12 18.49 38.00
N LEU A 964 -12.04 19.26 38.03
CA LEU A 964 -11.71 20.28 37.01
C LEU A 964 -11.17 19.66 35.73
N SER A 965 -10.22 18.73 35.87
CA SER A 965 -9.56 18.09 34.72
C SER A 965 -10.46 17.06 34.02
N GLY A 966 -11.39 16.45 34.74
CA GLY A 966 -12.11 15.26 34.27
C GLY A 966 -11.25 13.99 34.24
N ASN A 967 -9.98 14.09 34.64
CA ASN A 967 -9.01 13.00 34.71
C ASN A 967 -8.81 12.55 36.17
N VAL A 968 -8.24 11.36 36.34
CA VAL A 968 -7.68 10.95 37.64
C VAL A 968 -6.46 11.83 37.97
N VAL A 969 -6.24 12.11 39.25
CA VAL A 969 -5.30 13.19 39.62
C VAL A 969 -3.85 12.97 39.16
N HIS A 970 -3.40 11.71 39.06
CA HIS A 970 -2.04 11.39 38.64
C HIS A 970 -1.82 11.72 37.16
N ASP A 971 -2.82 11.49 36.30
CA ASP A 971 -2.77 11.91 34.89
C ASP A 971 -2.73 13.43 34.78
N ALA A 972 -3.51 14.15 35.59
CA ALA A 972 -3.46 15.61 35.60
C ALA A 972 -2.08 16.14 36.02
N ILE A 973 -1.47 15.57 37.07
CA ILE A 973 -0.10 15.94 37.50
C ILE A 973 0.91 15.59 36.40
N ARG A 974 0.85 14.38 35.82
CA ARG A 974 1.75 13.93 34.76
C ARG A 974 1.68 14.84 33.54
N ASN A 975 0.49 15.01 32.98
CA ASN A 975 0.26 15.69 31.71
C ASN A 975 0.50 17.20 31.84
N GLU A 976 0.12 17.80 32.96
CA GLU A 976 0.17 19.26 33.09
C GLU A 976 1.44 19.79 33.74
N LEU A 977 2.16 18.98 34.52
CA LEU A 977 3.38 19.40 35.22
C LEU A 977 4.61 18.62 34.83
N LEU A 978 4.56 17.28 34.85
CA LEU A 978 5.77 16.46 34.80
C LEU A 978 6.27 16.23 33.38
N GLN A 979 5.39 15.86 32.45
CA GLN A 979 5.73 15.61 31.05
C GLN A 979 6.24 16.88 30.35
N PRO A 980 5.65 18.09 30.52
CA PRO A 980 6.18 19.32 29.92
C PRO A 980 7.60 19.70 30.40
N LEU A 981 8.04 19.15 31.54
CA LEU A 981 9.36 19.37 32.11
C LEU A 981 10.31 18.18 31.97
N ASP A 982 9.89 17.12 31.27
CA ASP A 982 10.67 15.88 31.14
C ASP A 982 11.04 15.24 32.50
N LEU A 983 10.16 15.34 33.49
CA LEU A 983 10.33 14.74 34.82
C LEU A 983 9.78 13.31 34.85
N SER A 984 10.41 12.42 34.08
CA SER A 984 9.96 11.03 33.87
C SER A 984 10.12 10.13 35.09
N ASP A 985 10.91 10.53 36.10
CA ASP A 985 11.21 9.74 37.29
C ASP A 985 10.53 10.30 38.56
N THR A 986 9.36 10.90 38.39
CA THR A 986 8.53 11.45 39.47
C THR A 986 7.13 10.91 39.35
N TYR A 987 6.57 10.18 40.32
CA TYR A 987 5.30 9.45 40.20
C TYR A 987 4.36 9.67 41.40
N LEU A 988 3.03 9.70 41.18
CA LEU A 988 2.06 9.70 42.28
C LEU A 988 1.64 8.26 42.66
N TYR A 989 2.28 7.71 43.69
CA TYR A 989 2.02 6.35 44.16
C TYR A 989 0.83 6.31 45.15
N PRO A 990 0.02 5.24 45.20
CA PRO A 990 0.05 4.00 44.42
C PRO A 990 -0.84 3.99 43.17
N GLN A 991 -1.40 5.13 42.78
CA GLN A 991 -2.25 5.22 41.60
C GLN A 991 -1.43 5.06 40.32
N GLU A 992 -0.22 5.61 40.30
CA GLU A 992 0.74 5.45 39.22
C GLU A 992 1.77 4.37 39.58
N LEU A 993 1.89 3.36 38.72
CA LEU A 993 2.78 2.22 38.94
C LEU A 993 4.15 2.47 38.30
N TYR A 994 5.20 2.18 39.04
CA TYR A 994 6.58 2.16 38.58
C TYR A 994 7.26 0.87 39.06
N SER A 995 8.43 0.57 38.51
CA SER A 995 9.17 -0.63 38.88
C SER A 995 9.62 -0.56 40.34
N THR A 996 9.21 -1.53 41.15
CA THR A 996 9.46 -1.52 42.61
C THR A 996 10.92 -1.69 42.97
N ASP A 997 11.77 -2.18 42.06
CA ASP A 997 13.23 -2.30 42.21
C ASP A 997 13.96 -0.94 42.22
N ARG A 998 13.29 0.11 41.75
CA ARG A 998 13.76 1.49 41.84
C ARG A 998 13.36 2.15 43.15
N MET A 999 12.45 1.58 43.93
CA MET A 999 12.08 2.19 45.22
C MET A 999 13.17 1.94 46.25
N ALA A 1000 13.73 3.00 46.84
CA ALA A 1000 14.62 2.85 47.99
C ALA A 1000 13.84 2.15 49.11
N HIS A 1001 14.41 1.13 49.74
CA HIS A 1001 13.74 0.46 50.86
C HIS A 1001 13.59 1.41 52.04
N LEU A 1002 12.41 1.41 52.68
CA LEU A 1002 12.13 2.27 53.82
C LEU A 1002 12.70 1.66 55.10
N TRP A 1003 13.38 2.47 55.91
CA TRP A 1003 13.90 2.09 57.22
C TRP A 1003 13.24 2.92 58.32
N MET A 1004 12.61 2.26 59.29
CA MET A 1004 11.96 2.93 60.42
C MET A 1004 12.44 2.35 61.75
N VAL A 1005 12.47 3.20 62.78
CA VAL A 1005 12.69 2.79 64.17
C VAL A 1005 11.32 2.42 64.76
N LEU A 1006 11.12 1.14 65.10
CA LEU A 1006 9.82 0.65 65.62
C LEU A 1006 9.70 0.77 67.15
N ASP A 1007 10.82 0.77 67.87
CA ASP A 1007 10.87 0.88 69.34
C ASP A 1007 11.75 2.07 69.76
N THR A 1008 11.35 2.80 70.80
CA THR A 1008 12.14 3.92 71.34
C THR A 1008 13.55 3.48 71.72
N GLY A 1009 14.56 3.98 70.99
CA GLY A 1009 15.98 3.68 71.21
C GLY A 1009 16.53 2.48 70.42
N GLY A 1010 15.71 1.86 69.55
CA GLY A 1010 16.15 0.79 68.65
C GLY A 1010 16.86 1.30 67.38
N ALA A 1011 17.58 0.40 66.70
CA ALA A 1011 18.13 0.69 65.37
C ALA A 1011 17.00 0.72 64.31
N PRO A 1012 17.14 1.49 63.22
CA PRO A 1012 16.22 1.40 62.09
C PRO A 1012 16.19 -0.04 61.56
N VAL A 1013 15.00 -0.52 61.22
CA VAL A 1013 14.81 -1.83 60.58
C VAL A 1013 14.27 -1.64 59.17
N ASP A 1014 14.71 -2.49 58.23
CA ASP A 1014 14.18 -2.52 56.87
C ASP A 1014 12.74 -2.99 56.88
N ILE A 1015 11.86 -2.04 56.64
CA ILE A 1015 10.42 -2.21 56.71
C ILE A 1015 9.89 -2.98 55.51
N ASN A 1016 10.60 -2.95 54.38
CA ASN A 1016 10.21 -3.66 53.17
C ASN A 1016 10.41 -5.18 53.28
N LEU A 1017 11.27 -5.64 54.21
CA LEU A 1017 11.59 -7.07 54.41
C LEU A 1017 10.77 -7.75 55.51
N LEU A 1018 9.97 -7.00 56.28
CA LEU A 1018 9.15 -7.56 57.36
C LEU A 1018 7.95 -8.34 56.80
N VAL A 1019 7.92 -9.65 57.09
CA VAL A 1019 6.79 -10.52 56.76
C VAL A 1019 5.57 -10.07 57.56
N GLY A 1020 4.55 -9.56 56.86
CA GLY A 1020 3.28 -9.18 57.49
C GLY A 1020 3.12 -7.70 57.83
N LYS A 1021 3.80 -6.78 57.10
CA LYS A 1021 3.52 -5.31 56.91
C LYS A 1021 4.65 -4.39 57.42
N PRO A 1022 4.79 -3.14 56.93
CA PRO A 1022 3.88 -2.27 56.17
C PRO A 1022 4.10 -2.25 54.63
N PRO A 1023 3.02 -2.34 53.84
CA PRO A 1023 2.98 -2.19 52.41
C PRO A 1023 2.88 -0.69 52.14
N LEU A 1024 3.93 -0.17 51.53
CA LEU A 1024 4.08 1.22 51.13
C LEU A 1024 2.78 1.77 50.51
N ARG A 1025 2.03 0.92 49.80
CA ARG A 1025 0.73 1.21 49.18
C ARG A 1025 -0.32 1.83 50.11
N GLY A 1026 -0.49 1.32 51.34
CA GLY A 1026 -1.44 1.91 52.29
C GLY A 1026 -0.96 3.24 52.87
N MET A 1027 0.33 3.33 53.18
CA MET A 1027 0.96 4.56 53.69
C MET A 1027 0.90 5.70 52.67
N PHE A 1028 1.24 5.44 51.41
CA PHE A 1028 1.20 6.46 50.37
C PHE A 1028 -0.23 6.86 50.01
N SER A 1029 -1.17 5.90 49.92
CA SER A 1029 -2.58 6.25 49.67
C SER A 1029 -3.23 7.03 50.83
N SER A 1030 -2.76 6.83 52.07
CA SER A 1030 -3.27 7.57 53.23
C SER A 1030 -2.87 9.04 53.27
N VAL A 1031 -1.94 9.48 52.41
CA VAL A 1031 -1.60 10.91 52.24
C VAL A 1031 -1.88 11.44 50.83
N TRP A 1032 -1.88 10.59 49.79
CA TRP A 1032 -2.23 10.92 48.41
C TRP A 1032 -1.65 12.27 47.93
N THR A 1033 -2.47 13.22 47.45
CA THR A 1033 -2.03 14.55 47.01
C THR A 1033 -1.43 15.43 48.11
N ALA A 1034 -1.54 15.05 49.38
CA ALA A 1034 -0.83 15.74 50.46
C ALA A 1034 0.63 15.29 50.59
N GLY A 1035 1.03 14.13 50.04
CA GLY A 1035 2.39 13.64 50.29
C GLY A 1035 2.88 12.39 49.54
N ALA A 1036 2.23 11.95 48.46
CA ALA A 1036 2.48 10.64 47.88
C ALA A 1036 3.31 10.61 46.59
N ILE A 1037 3.90 11.75 46.19
CA ILE A 1037 4.85 11.74 45.08
C ILE A 1037 6.12 11.00 45.52
N ASN A 1038 6.63 10.15 44.64
CA ASN A 1038 7.94 9.53 44.73
C ASN A 1038 8.80 10.08 43.60
N ALA A 1039 10.03 10.49 43.88
CA ALA A 1039 10.92 11.09 42.88
C ALA A 1039 12.38 10.69 43.10
N THR A 1040 13.22 10.83 42.07
CA THR A 1040 14.68 10.90 42.24
C THR A 1040 15.08 12.25 42.85
N ALA A 1041 16.29 12.33 43.42
CA ALA A 1041 16.80 13.61 43.90
C ALA A 1041 16.99 14.61 42.74
N LEU A 1042 17.37 14.13 41.56
CA LEU A 1042 17.53 14.97 40.37
C LEU A 1042 16.21 15.62 39.97
N ASP A 1043 15.16 14.82 39.74
CA ASP A 1043 13.85 15.36 39.34
C ASP A 1043 13.28 16.32 40.38
N ALA A 1044 13.43 16.02 41.68
CA ALA A 1044 12.97 16.90 42.73
C ALA A 1044 13.68 18.26 42.70
N ALA A 1045 14.99 18.30 42.42
CA ALA A 1045 15.74 19.55 42.26
C ALA A 1045 15.40 20.27 40.94
N THR A 1046 15.24 19.52 39.84
CA THR A 1046 14.84 20.06 38.53
C THR A 1046 13.46 20.69 38.61
N TRP A 1047 12.49 20.05 39.27
CA TRP A 1047 11.14 20.57 39.51
C TRP A 1047 11.15 21.99 40.06
N LEU A 1048 11.87 22.23 41.17
CA LEU A 1048 11.92 23.58 41.72
C LEU A 1048 12.72 24.53 40.82
N THR A 1049 13.78 24.08 40.17
CA THR A 1049 14.56 24.94 39.26
C THR A 1049 13.68 25.45 38.12
N ASP A 1050 12.87 24.57 37.53
CA ASP A 1050 12.02 24.89 36.39
C ASP A 1050 10.73 25.63 36.80
N LEU A 1051 10.17 25.32 37.98
CA LEU A 1051 9.09 26.10 38.58
C LEU A 1051 9.53 27.56 38.78
N PHE A 1052 10.69 27.79 39.39
CA PHE A 1052 11.21 29.13 39.65
C PHE A 1052 11.77 29.82 38.40
N ALA A 1053 12.11 29.07 37.35
CA ALA A 1053 12.39 29.61 36.02
C ALA A 1053 11.12 30.08 35.27
N GLY A 1054 9.93 29.81 35.81
CA GLY A 1054 8.65 30.19 35.21
C GLY A 1054 8.23 29.33 34.02
N ARG A 1055 8.69 28.07 33.96
CA ARG A 1055 8.33 27.14 32.88
C ARG A 1055 6.93 26.53 33.01
N ILE A 1056 6.37 26.53 34.22
CA ILE A 1056 5.08 25.90 34.52
C ILE A 1056 3.96 26.89 34.77
N ILE A 1057 4.24 27.89 35.61
CA ILE A 1057 3.33 28.99 35.93
C ILE A 1057 4.03 30.31 35.67
N THR A 1058 3.25 31.34 35.39
CA THR A 1058 3.75 32.69 35.17
C THR A 1058 4.43 33.24 36.42
N LYS A 1059 5.28 34.25 36.20
CA LYS A 1059 5.92 35.00 37.29
C LYS A 1059 4.91 35.56 38.29
N ALA A 1060 3.74 36.02 37.84
CA ALA A 1060 2.70 36.57 38.71
C ALA A 1060 2.13 35.51 39.65
N SER A 1061 1.84 34.32 39.13
CA SER A 1061 1.39 33.19 39.96
C SER A 1061 2.48 32.66 40.87
N LEU A 1062 3.75 32.66 40.42
CA LEU A 1062 4.88 32.31 41.29
C LEU A 1062 5.07 33.33 42.43
N ASP A 1063 4.89 34.62 42.14
CA ASP A 1063 4.89 35.69 43.14
C ASP A 1063 3.74 35.51 44.15
N GLU A 1064 2.56 35.07 43.69
CA GLU A 1064 1.43 34.70 44.54
C GLU A 1064 1.74 33.45 45.38
N MET A 1065 2.37 32.43 44.77
CA MET A 1065 2.73 31.17 45.41
C MET A 1065 3.70 31.37 46.57
N ARG A 1066 4.64 32.31 46.44
CA ARG A 1066 5.64 32.63 47.47
C ARG A 1066 5.18 33.70 48.47
N HIS A 1067 4.00 34.31 48.27
CA HIS A 1067 3.55 35.39 49.13
C HIS A 1067 3.34 34.88 50.57
N PRO A 1068 4.04 35.43 51.58
CA PRO A 1068 3.92 34.98 52.95
C PRO A 1068 2.49 35.09 53.48
N THR A 1069 1.99 34.03 54.11
CA THR A 1069 0.73 34.06 54.84
C THR A 1069 0.95 34.69 56.21
N PRO A 1070 0.35 35.86 56.53
CA PRO A 1070 0.63 36.60 57.77
C PRO A 1070 0.36 35.79 59.05
N LEU A 1071 -0.57 34.84 58.97
CA LEU A 1071 -0.95 33.98 60.10
C LEU A 1071 0.07 32.86 60.40
N SER A 1072 1.00 32.58 59.49
CA SER A 1072 1.96 31.45 59.60
C SER A 1072 3.11 31.69 60.58
N GLY A 1073 3.26 32.91 61.10
CA GLY A 1073 4.28 33.26 62.08
C GLY A 1073 5.69 32.91 61.59
N ASP A 1074 6.44 32.17 62.40
CA ASP A 1074 7.85 31.85 62.16
C ASP A 1074 8.08 30.83 61.02
N ILE A 1075 7.04 30.09 60.58
CA ILE A 1075 7.17 29.07 59.53
C ILE A 1075 7.23 29.70 58.13
N ASN A 1076 6.71 30.92 57.97
CA ASN A 1076 6.70 31.69 56.72
C ASN A 1076 6.20 30.87 55.50
N TYR A 1077 4.91 30.54 55.53
CA TYR A 1077 4.25 29.67 54.56
C TYR A 1077 3.51 30.45 53.46
N GLY A 1078 3.70 30.09 52.20
CA GLY A 1078 3.00 30.64 51.03
C GLY A 1078 1.82 29.77 50.58
N LEU A 1079 1.64 29.59 49.26
CA LEU A 1079 0.74 28.59 48.69
C LEU A 1079 1.55 27.32 48.40
N GLY A 1080 1.54 26.37 49.33
CA GLY A 1080 2.29 25.12 49.16
C GLY A 1080 3.81 25.23 49.20
N LEU A 1081 4.35 26.36 49.67
CA LEU A 1081 5.79 26.63 49.80
C LEU A 1081 6.13 27.09 51.21
N ILE A 1082 7.29 26.67 51.69
CA ILE A 1082 7.93 27.14 52.93
C ILE A 1082 9.16 27.97 52.54
N THR A 1083 9.38 29.06 53.26
CA THR A 1083 10.62 29.83 53.16
C THR A 1083 11.51 29.53 54.37
N GLU A 1084 12.73 29.06 54.14
CA GLU A 1084 13.74 28.83 55.17
C GLU A 1084 14.98 29.69 54.97
N ASP A 1085 15.65 30.04 56.05
CA ASP A 1085 17.01 30.57 56.01
C ASP A 1085 18.03 29.40 56.12
N ILE A 1086 18.88 29.28 55.10
CA ILE A 1086 20.00 28.33 55.00
C ILE A 1086 21.27 29.15 54.76
N GLU A 1087 22.22 29.12 55.69
CA GLU A 1087 23.49 29.88 55.57
C GLU A 1087 23.26 31.37 55.26
N GLU A 1088 22.35 32.00 56.02
CA GLU A 1088 21.93 33.40 55.83
C GLU A 1088 21.30 33.71 54.45
N THR A 1089 21.04 32.68 53.64
CA THR A 1089 20.36 32.78 52.35
C THR A 1089 18.94 32.25 52.45
N LYS A 1090 17.98 33.03 51.95
CA LYS A 1090 16.59 32.59 51.84
C LYS A 1090 16.44 31.53 50.74
N ALA A 1091 15.91 30.39 51.11
CA ALA A 1091 15.56 29.31 50.20
C ALA A 1091 14.07 29.01 50.31
N VAL A 1092 13.43 28.71 49.18
CA VAL A 1092 11.98 28.46 49.09
C VAL A 1092 11.74 27.08 48.52
N GLY A 1093 10.86 26.31 49.12
CA GLY A 1093 10.57 24.95 48.69
C GLY A 1093 9.69 24.24 49.70
N HIS A 1094 10.01 23.00 50.06
CA HIS A 1094 9.25 22.30 51.09
C HIS A 1094 10.03 21.10 51.66
N SER A 1095 9.80 20.78 52.93
CA SER A 1095 10.26 19.54 53.58
C SER A 1095 9.23 18.42 53.45
N GLY A 1096 9.64 17.16 53.55
CA GLY A 1096 8.71 16.03 53.50
C GLY A 1096 9.08 14.93 54.47
N GLY A 1097 8.03 14.29 55.00
CA GLY A 1097 8.13 13.18 55.93
C GLY A 1097 6.99 12.19 55.74
N ILE A 1098 7.31 10.94 55.43
CA ILE A 1098 6.37 9.80 55.45
C ILE A 1098 7.12 8.48 55.71
N GLY A 1099 7.93 8.48 56.76
CA GLY A 1099 8.97 7.46 56.97
C GLY A 1099 10.26 7.80 56.21
N TYR A 1100 10.14 8.16 54.93
CA TYR A 1100 11.20 8.86 54.18
C TYR A 1100 11.34 10.29 54.69
N SER A 1101 12.55 10.84 54.54
CA SER A 1101 12.84 12.25 54.81
C SER A 1101 13.29 12.95 53.54
N SER A 1102 12.71 14.12 53.26
CA SER A 1102 13.09 14.95 52.12
C SER A 1102 13.20 16.43 52.49
N LEU A 1103 14.10 17.14 51.82
CA LEU A 1103 14.13 18.59 51.79
C LEU A 1103 14.51 19.04 50.39
N VAL A 1104 13.61 19.79 49.76
CA VAL A 1104 13.77 20.28 48.39
C VAL A 1104 13.63 21.79 48.43
N LEU A 1105 14.70 22.52 48.10
CA LEU A 1105 14.79 23.96 48.28
C LEU A 1105 15.40 24.63 47.05
N HIS A 1106 14.85 25.79 46.67
CA HIS A 1106 15.38 26.68 45.64
C HIS A 1106 15.98 27.94 46.27
N PHE A 1107 17.23 28.26 45.93
CA PHE A 1107 17.95 29.43 46.40
C PHE A 1107 17.77 30.58 45.40
N VAL A 1108 16.79 31.44 45.65
CA VAL A 1108 16.34 32.48 44.70
C VAL A 1108 17.47 33.41 44.24
N THR A 1109 18.39 33.77 45.13
CA THR A 1109 19.51 34.69 44.84
C THR A 1109 20.62 34.04 44.00
N ASP A 1110 20.71 32.72 44.04
CA ASP A 1110 21.82 31.95 43.46
C ASP A 1110 21.38 31.08 42.28
N SER A 1111 20.08 31.11 41.95
CA SER A 1111 19.47 30.44 40.80
C SER A 1111 19.85 28.96 40.71
N LEU A 1112 19.67 28.26 41.83
CA LEU A 1112 19.90 26.82 41.93
C LEU A 1112 18.91 26.17 42.90
N SER A 1113 18.67 24.88 42.74
CA SER A 1113 17.89 24.06 43.67
C SER A 1113 18.72 22.92 44.22
N VAL A 1114 18.43 22.54 45.46
CA VAL A 1114 19.05 21.41 46.16
C VAL A 1114 17.94 20.48 46.64
N ALA A 1115 18.06 19.19 46.32
CA ALA A 1115 17.21 18.14 46.86
C ALA A 1115 18.05 17.16 47.68
N VAL A 1116 17.59 16.82 48.88
CA VAL A 1116 18.16 15.74 49.70
C VAL A 1116 17.03 14.81 50.11
N LEU A 1117 17.15 13.55 49.73
CA LEU A 1117 16.19 12.48 49.97
C LEU A 1117 16.88 11.37 50.76
N GLY A 1118 16.24 10.83 51.78
CA GLY A 1118 16.76 9.67 52.51
C GLY A 1118 15.68 8.67 52.88
N ASN A 1119 16.11 7.43 52.99
CA ASN A 1119 15.24 6.27 53.17
C ASN A 1119 14.99 5.92 54.64
N CYS A 1120 15.33 6.82 55.55
CA CYS A 1120 14.98 6.75 56.96
C CYS A 1120 14.60 8.14 57.47
N GLN A 1121 14.07 8.21 58.69
CA GLN A 1121 13.72 9.50 59.29
C GLN A 1121 14.99 10.20 59.83
N PHE A 1122 15.28 11.40 59.32
CA PHE A 1122 16.36 12.27 59.80
C PHE A 1122 16.04 13.74 59.49
N ASN A 1123 16.88 14.67 59.96
CA ASN A 1123 16.80 16.09 59.57
C ASN A 1123 17.71 16.34 58.35
N PRO A 1124 17.17 16.65 57.16
CA PRO A 1124 18.00 16.85 55.96
C PRO A 1124 18.70 18.22 55.90
N LYS A 1125 18.30 19.18 56.75
CA LYS A 1125 18.80 20.57 56.71
C LYS A 1125 20.33 20.69 56.82
N PRO A 1126 21.04 19.94 57.71
CA PRO A 1126 22.50 19.99 57.77
C PRO A 1126 23.18 19.50 56.48
N VAL A 1127 22.57 18.55 55.76
CA VAL A 1127 23.10 18.04 54.48
C VAL A 1127 22.95 19.09 53.40
N VAL A 1128 21.77 19.71 53.29
CA VAL A 1128 21.54 20.83 52.35
C VAL A 1128 22.50 21.99 52.65
N SER A 1129 22.68 22.37 53.93
CA SER A 1129 23.64 23.39 54.34
C SER A 1129 25.07 23.06 53.93
N ALA A 1130 25.54 21.82 54.16
CA ALA A 1130 26.90 21.40 53.78
C ALA A 1130 27.13 21.45 52.26
N LEU A 1131 26.18 20.92 51.48
CA LEU A 1131 26.24 20.95 50.01
C LEU A 1131 26.21 22.39 49.48
N TYR A 1132 25.33 23.23 50.03
CA TYR A 1132 25.20 24.63 49.62
C TYR A 1132 26.45 25.46 49.97
N ARG A 1133 27.06 25.26 51.14
CA ARG A 1133 28.33 25.94 51.51
C ARG A 1133 29.46 25.67 50.53
N GLU A 1134 29.59 24.42 50.07
CA GLU A 1134 30.60 24.03 49.09
C GLU A 1134 30.36 24.74 47.76
N VAL A 1135 29.11 24.81 47.30
CA VAL A 1135 28.75 25.57 46.09
C VAL A 1135 29.08 27.05 46.22
N LYS A 1136 28.90 27.64 47.40
CA LYS A 1136 29.23 29.05 47.68
C LYS A 1136 30.73 29.30 47.89
N GLY A 1137 31.57 28.27 47.92
CA GLY A 1137 33.01 28.39 48.13
C GLY A 1137 33.39 28.88 49.53
N VAL A 1138 32.51 28.72 50.52
CA VAL A 1138 32.77 29.10 51.91
C VAL A 1138 33.64 28.02 52.55
N LYS A 1139 34.90 28.36 52.88
CA LYS A 1139 35.83 27.41 53.51
C LYS A 1139 35.30 26.96 54.88
N PHE A 1140 35.33 25.65 55.13
CA PHE A 1140 35.10 25.07 56.45
C PHE A 1140 36.09 25.67 57.48
N PRO A 1141 35.63 26.06 58.68
CA PRO A 1141 36.52 26.31 59.82
C PRO A 1141 37.30 25.06 60.23
#